data_AF-A0A7X2PFK3-F1
#
_entry.id   AF-A0A7X2PFK3-F1
#
_cell.length_a   1.000
_cell.length_b   1.000
_cell.length_c   1.000
_cell.angle_alpha   90.00
_cell.angle_beta   90.00
_cell.angle_gamma   90.00
#
_symmetry.space_group_name_H-M   'P 1'
#
loop_
_entity.id
_entity.type
_entity.pdbx_description
1 polymer ?
#
loop_
_entity_poly.entity_id
_entity_poly.type
_entity_poly.pdbx_seq_one_letter_code
_entity_poly.pdbx_strand_id
1 'polypeptide(L)'
;MIRVISVMIVVAFSLPLSAGRPEVFAFVDKSCAACHNAKLKSGDVDLASPRTFNTFDEDRPIWEKAVEKIKTGQMPPPGMPRPEASTTRQITLWLEAEFDRQDRAVEPDAGRVAAHRLNRAEYNNAIRDLLGVDIRPADNFPADTAAFGFDNISDALNLPPALLENYVDAAERSVRTALFGPEKRKPAAVHYSAPVRINDTRGRSSLPKDLFNYDQTGLSTLHSMHVVHRFPVDGEYSFRIVLNGHRPNQSEPVHPALFIDGKMIQEFEVDATDLEGQIVELRTQVTAGDHLLSASYLHTYHGLPPSYKGPEPSKRPPEPLISARGKLSEKDIETLRKYGTRIKTDSIETRVDNRFESLDVGGPFTQSTAASPLSLRKIYVCGHAPGKHVDGCARKVITRFASRAFRRPVKAQEAAQYANLVTLARKQGDSFEEGIATALQAILVSPNFLYRMETDQPPQAGRSWAPVTQYELASRLSYFLWSTMPDEELLRVAGQGGLRNPAVLTKQVRRMLRDPKSSALVEGFAGQWLQFRNIDVVKPDQERFPVFDDGLRHAMRRETELFIGSIVREDGSLLDLLDANYTFLNERLARFYGIDGVSGPEFRRVDVAGTARGGGVLAHASVLTISSYSTRTSPVLRGKWILENLLNAPPPAPPASVPPLDDAKVGQSGTLRQQMEEHRKNPACASCHSVMDPLGFGLENFNAIGAWRTEDGKFPVDSKGTLPDGRSFQSPSELKAILKTGRDAFARGLTEKLLTYALGRGLERYDRPAIAGITDKVGSGDYRFSQLILGVVNSLPFQNRRAREVSLVAGGPVTAIMKENSK
;
A
#
# COMPACT_ATOMS: atom_id res chain seq x y z
N MET A 1 47.30 67.25 27.99
CA MET A 1 46.09 66.91 27.20
C MET A 1 46.55 66.57 25.79
N ILE A 2 46.25 65.35 25.34
CA ILE A 2 46.26 64.78 23.97
C ILE A 2 46.44 63.27 24.21
N ARG A 3 45.34 62.51 24.09
CA ARG A 3 45.35 61.03 24.11
C ARG A 3 45.30 60.58 22.65
N VAL A 4 46.39 59.97 22.19
CA VAL A 4 46.47 59.25 20.92
C VAL A 4 46.06 57.80 21.18
N ILE A 5 45.05 57.35 20.45
CA ILE A 5 44.52 55.98 20.48
C ILE A 5 45.39 55.12 19.55
N SER A 6 46.10 54.16 20.13
CA SER A 6 46.85 53.15 19.38
C SER A 6 45.94 52.00 18.96
N VAL A 7 45.99 51.70 17.66
CA VAL A 7 45.35 50.58 16.99
C VAL A 7 45.99 49.26 17.44
N MET A 8 45.23 48.35 18.06
CA MET A 8 45.63 46.95 18.24
C MET A 8 45.01 46.11 17.12
N ILE A 9 45.88 45.58 16.26
CA ILE A 9 45.60 44.49 15.32
C ILE A 9 45.39 43.23 16.16
N VAL A 10 44.16 42.73 16.24
CA VAL A 10 43.87 41.40 16.77
C VAL A 10 44.07 40.40 15.63
N VAL A 11 45.24 39.77 15.62
CA VAL A 11 45.48 38.54 14.85
C VAL A 11 44.62 37.45 15.49
N ALA A 12 43.48 37.14 14.86
CA ALA A 12 42.71 35.97 15.20
C ALA A 12 43.55 34.73 14.84
N PHE A 13 44.13 34.09 15.86
CA PHE A 13 44.68 32.75 15.74
C PHE A 13 43.54 31.80 15.34
N SER A 14 43.48 31.47 14.06
CA SER A 14 42.81 30.28 13.56
C SER A 14 43.50 29.05 14.17
N LEU A 15 42.94 28.52 15.25
CA LEU A 15 43.30 27.21 15.78
C LEU A 15 42.95 26.16 14.71
N PRO A 16 43.90 25.32 14.27
CA PRO A 16 43.59 24.17 13.44
C PRO A 16 42.91 23.13 14.33
N LEU A 17 41.62 22.85 14.11
CA LEU A 17 41.00 21.63 14.62
C LEU A 17 41.48 20.44 13.76
N SER A 18 42.69 19.98 14.05
CA SER A 18 43.22 18.67 13.68
C SER A 18 43.91 18.09 14.89
N ALA A 19 43.15 17.41 15.77
CA ALA A 19 43.71 16.51 16.79
C ALA A 19 42.61 15.60 17.35
N GLY A 20 42.65 14.32 16.97
CA GLY A 20 41.78 13.26 17.48
C GLY A 20 41.80 11.99 16.61
N ARG A 21 42.98 11.37 16.42
CA ARG A 21 43.15 10.11 15.64
C ARG A 21 43.92 8.98 16.37
N PRO A 22 43.49 8.48 17.55
CA PRO A 22 43.95 7.14 18.00
C PRO A 22 42.84 6.09 18.21
N GLU A 23 41.66 6.44 18.69
CA GLU A 23 40.71 5.44 19.24
C GLU A 23 40.03 4.55 18.18
N VAL A 24 39.61 5.11 17.05
CA VAL A 24 38.94 4.36 15.97
C VAL A 24 39.91 3.41 15.27
N PHE A 25 41.14 3.85 15.01
CA PHE A 25 42.16 3.00 14.38
C PHE A 25 42.65 1.91 15.33
N ALA A 26 42.81 2.22 16.63
CA ALA A 26 43.09 1.22 17.65
C ALA A 26 41.95 0.19 17.77
N PHE A 27 40.69 0.60 17.65
CA PHE A 27 39.55 -0.30 17.62
C PHE A 27 39.60 -1.24 16.40
N VAL A 28 39.93 -0.71 15.22
CA VAL A 28 40.04 -1.47 13.97
C VAL A 28 41.17 -2.50 14.04
N ASP A 29 42.34 -2.10 14.53
CA ASP A 29 43.47 -3.01 14.75
C ASP A 29 43.10 -4.15 15.70
N LYS A 30 42.46 -3.81 16.82
CA LYS A 30 42.14 -4.78 17.86
C LYS A 30 40.99 -5.71 17.47
N SER A 31 39.99 -5.21 16.75
CA SER A 31 38.68 -5.87 16.61
C SER A 31 38.34 -6.30 15.19
N CYS A 32 38.97 -5.71 14.17
CA CYS A 32 38.64 -5.94 12.76
C CYS A 32 39.81 -6.56 11.97
N ALA A 33 41.04 -6.12 12.24
CA ALA A 33 42.22 -6.51 11.48
C ALA A 33 42.57 -8.00 11.57
N ALA A 34 42.05 -8.72 12.58
CA ALA A 34 42.19 -10.17 12.67
C ALA A 34 41.56 -10.92 11.47
N CYS A 35 40.51 -10.37 10.85
CA CYS A 35 39.79 -11.00 9.73
C CYS A 35 39.86 -10.18 8.43
N HIS A 36 39.88 -8.85 8.53
CA HIS A 36 39.91 -7.91 7.41
C HIS A 36 41.33 -7.39 7.17
N ASN A 37 42.23 -8.30 6.82
CA ASN A 37 43.63 -8.00 6.49
C ASN A 37 44.01 -8.55 5.11
N ALA A 38 45.17 -8.13 4.60
CA ALA A 38 45.70 -8.55 3.30
C ALA A 38 45.75 -10.08 3.07
N LYS A 39 45.80 -10.89 4.14
CA LYS A 39 45.90 -12.36 4.06
C LYS A 39 44.53 -13.03 4.02
N LEU A 40 43.65 -12.72 4.97
CA LEU A 40 42.33 -13.37 5.10
C LEU A 40 41.28 -12.72 4.21
N LYS A 41 41.34 -11.40 3.99
CA LYS A 41 40.41 -10.61 3.17
C LYS A 41 38.95 -11.05 3.32
N SER A 42 38.50 -11.21 4.56
CA SER A 42 37.13 -11.65 4.82
C SER A 42 36.15 -10.65 4.20
N GLY A 43 35.24 -11.13 3.35
CA GLY A 43 34.32 -10.26 2.61
C GLY A 43 34.98 -9.36 1.56
N ASP A 44 36.19 -9.70 1.10
CA ASP A 44 37.02 -8.94 0.16
C ASP A 44 37.40 -7.52 0.65
N VAL A 45 37.56 -7.39 1.98
CA VAL A 45 37.92 -6.13 2.64
C VAL A 45 39.26 -6.27 3.38
N ASP A 46 40.15 -5.30 3.19
CA ASP A 46 41.41 -5.14 3.91
C ASP A 46 41.44 -3.80 4.66
N LEU A 47 41.07 -3.82 5.94
CA LEU A 47 41.07 -2.64 6.81
C LEU A 47 42.45 -2.38 7.47
N ALA A 48 43.41 -3.29 7.28
CA ALA A 48 44.77 -3.17 7.81
C ALA A 48 45.75 -2.53 6.80
N SER A 49 45.27 -2.16 5.61
CA SER A 49 46.06 -1.50 4.58
C SER A 49 46.35 -0.03 4.93
N PRO A 50 47.58 0.49 4.71
CA PRO A 50 47.92 1.90 4.93
C PRO A 50 47.07 2.91 4.14
N ARG A 51 46.42 2.48 3.05
CA ARG A 51 45.48 3.30 2.27
C ARG A 51 44.17 3.56 3.02
N THR A 52 43.72 2.58 3.78
CA THR A 52 42.50 2.62 4.59
C THR A 52 42.77 3.18 6.00
N PHE A 53 44.05 3.29 6.39
CA PHE A 53 44.50 3.60 7.74
C PHE A 53 44.67 5.10 8.05
N ASN A 54 44.44 6.01 7.08
CA ASN A 54 44.72 7.44 7.28
C ASN A 54 43.66 8.41 6.74
N THR A 55 42.76 7.97 5.85
CA THR A 55 41.64 8.79 5.35
C THR A 55 40.41 7.91 5.18
N PHE A 56 39.23 8.45 5.51
CA PHE A 56 37.95 7.77 5.29
C PHE A 56 37.37 8.07 3.91
N ASP A 57 38.00 8.97 3.14
CA ASP A 57 37.44 9.56 1.93
C ASP A 57 37.48 8.60 0.73
N GLU A 58 38.58 7.86 0.54
CA GLU A 58 38.77 6.96 -0.60
C GLU A 58 38.01 5.63 -0.43
N ASP A 59 37.90 5.14 0.81
CA ASP A 59 37.26 3.87 1.16
C ASP A 59 35.89 4.04 1.85
N ARG A 60 35.26 5.22 1.72
CA ARG A 60 34.02 5.57 2.43
C ARG A 60 32.89 4.52 2.32
N PRO A 61 32.58 3.96 1.13
CA PRO A 61 31.53 2.94 1.01
C PRO A 61 31.79 1.69 1.86
N ILE A 62 33.07 1.31 2.04
CA ILE A 62 33.47 0.19 2.88
C ILE A 62 33.20 0.52 4.34
N TRP A 63 33.56 1.73 4.78
CA TRP A 63 33.35 2.17 6.17
C TRP A 63 31.87 2.34 6.52
N GLU A 64 31.05 2.83 5.60
CA GLU A 64 29.60 2.91 5.79
C GLU A 64 28.97 1.53 5.98
N LYS A 65 29.38 0.57 5.13
CA LYS A 65 28.98 -0.82 5.28
C LYS A 65 29.51 -1.43 6.58
N ALA A 66 30.72 -1.08 7.02
CA ALA A 66 31.25 -1.51 8.30
C ALA A 66 30.41 -0.97 9.47
N VAL A 67 30.08 0.32 9.48
CA VAL A 67 29.18 0.92 10.49
C VAL A 67 27.83 0.22 10.51
N GLU A 68 27.22 -0.05 9.35
CA GLU A 68 25.96 -0.79 9.25
C GLU A 68 26.07 -2.20 9.85
N LYS A 69 27.11 -2.95 9.48
CA LYS A 69 27.35 -4.32 9.97
C LYS A 69 27.61 -4.35 11.48
N ILE A 70 28.27 -3.32 12.01
CA ILE A 70 28.53 -3.16 13.43
C ILE A 70 27.23 -2.84 14.18
N LYS A 71 26.45 -1.86 13.71
CA LYS A 71 25.18 -1.44 14.33
C LYS A 71 24.13 -2.55 14.35
N THR A 72 24.11 -3.37 13.30
CA THR A 72 23.22 -4.53 13.18
C THR A 72 23.73 -5.76 13.92
N GLY A 73 24.90 -5.69 14.56
CA GLY A 73 25.51 -6.79 15.29
C GLY A 73 25.92 -7.97 14.41
N GLN A 74 26.10 -7.76 13.11
CA GLN A 74 26.61 -8.76 12.16
C GLN A 74 28.14 -8.92 12.26
N MET A 75 28.82 -7.88 12.75
CA MET A 75 30.27 -7.88 12.96
C MET A 75 30.62 -7.50 14.41
N PRO A 76 31.53 -8.24 15.08
CA PRO A 76 32.13 -9.51 14.64
C PRO A 76 31.09 -10.66 14.50
N PRO A 77 31.35 -11.65 13.62
CA PRO A 77 30.43 -12.75 13.39
C PRO A 77 30.26 -13.61 14.66
N PRO A 78 29.17 -14.40 14.75
CA PRO A 78 28.94 -15.28 15.91
C PRO A 78 30.14 -16.19 16.21
N GLY A 79 30.49 -16.31 17.49
CA GLY A 79 31.64 -17.10 17.95
C GLY A 79 32.97 -16.33 18.05
N MET A 80 33.05 -15.11 17.51
CA MET A 80 34.22 -14.24 17.66
C MET A 80 34.09 -13.32 18.89
N PRO A 81 35.21 -12.93 19.54
CA PRO A 81 35.19 -11.97 20.63
C PRO A 81 34.54 -10.65 20.20
N ARG A 82 33.49 -10.22 20.92
CA ARG A 82 32.82 -8.94 20.66
C ARG A 82 33.42 -7.83 21.51
N PRO A 83 33.68 -6.66 20.93
CA PRO A 83 33.99 -5.47 21.71
C PRO A 83 32.82 -5.09 22.63
N GLU A 84 33.10 -4.28 23.65
CA GLU A 84 32.06 -3.77 24.53
C GLU A 84 31.06 -2.90 23.76
N ALA A 85 29.76 -3.09 24.01
CA ALA A 85 28.70 -2.37 23.29
C ALA A 85 28.82 -0.84 23.38
N SER A 86 29.31 -0.33 24.51
CA SER A 86 29.60 1.10 24.72
C SER A 86 30.69 1.63 23.77
N THR A 87 31.77 0.86 23.62
CA THR A 87 32.90 1.17 22.73
C THR A 87 32.43 1.13 21.28
N THR A 88 31.76 0.05 20.89
CA THR A 88 31.20 -0.10 19.54
C THR A 88 30.29 1.08 19.18
N ARG A 89 29.41 1.49 20.11
CA ARG A 89 28.52 2.65 19.93
C ARG A 89 29.30 3.94 19.75
N GLN A 90 30.29 4.22 20.59
CA GLN A 90 31.13 5.43 20.49
C GLN A 90 31.83 5.51 19.12
N ILE A 91 32.43 4.41 18.67
CA ILE A 91 33.10 4.35 17.36
C ILE A 91 32.11 4.59 16.22
N THR A 92 30.94 3.95 16.23
CA THR A 92 29.93 4.17 15.18
C THR A 92 29.42 5.62 15.16
N LEU A 93 29.15 6.22 16.32
CA LEU A 93 28.73 7.62 16.41
C LEU A 93 29.79 8.58 15.88
N TRP A 94 31.06 8.30 16.17
CA TRP A 94 32.15 9.10 15.66
C TRP A 94 32.27 8.99 14.13
N LEU A 95 32.22 7.78 13.58
CA LEU A 95 32.29 7.55 12.12
C LEU A 95 31.13 8.22 11.39
N GLU A 96 29.91 8.11 11.93
CA GLU A 96 28.73 8.79 11.39
C GLU A 96 28.89 10.32 11.42
N ALA A 97 29.40 10.89 12.52
CA ALA A 97 29.67 12.33 12.61
C ALA A 97 30.74 12.80 11.62
N GLU A 98 31.75 11.98 11.35
CA GLU A 98 32.78 12.24 10.35
C GLU A 98 32.21 12.17 8.92
N PHE A 99 31.36 11.18 8.62
CA PHE A 99 30.64 11.10 7.34
C PHE A 99 29.74 12.31 7.12
N ASP A 100 29.03 12.74 8.16
CA ASP A 100 28.17 13.93 8.13
C ASP A 100 29.00 15.21 7.91
N ARG A 101 30.16 15.34 8.58
CA ARG A 101 31.08 16.47 8.38
C ARG A 101 31.55 16.53 6.93
N GLN A 102 31.93 15.40 6.35
CA GLN A 102 32.34 15.30 4.95
C GLN A 102 31.20 15.66 4.00
N ASP A 103 29.99 15.14 4.24
CA ASP A 103 28.83 15.44 3.38
C ASP A 103 28.43 16.92 3.45
N ARG A 104 28.66 17.59 4.58
CA ARG A 104 28.48 19.05 4.73
C ARG A 104 29.58 19.88 4.06
N ALA A 105 30.75 19.28 3.82
CA ALA A 105 31.88 19.97 3.18
C ALA A 105 31.81 19.94 1.64
N VAL A 106 31.01 19.04 1.07
CA VAL A 106 30.76 18.98 -0.38
C VAL A 106 29.74 20.06 -0.76
N GLU A 107 29.88 20.64 -1.95
CA GLU A 107 28.89 21.57 -2.48
C GLU A 107 27.49 20.92 -2.49
N PRO A 108 26.44 21.59 -1.97
CA PRO A 108 25.11 21.03 -1.98
C PRO A 108 24.64 20.73 -3.41
N ASP A 109 23.98 19.60 -3.61
CA ASP A 109 23.47 19.16 -4.90
C ASP A 109 22.00 18.72 -4.75
N ALA A 110 21.16 19.21 -5.66
CA ALA A 110 19.72 18.91 -5.64
C ALA A 110 19.37 17.59 -6.37
N GLY A 111 20.35 16.96 -7.01
CA GLY A 111 20.15 15.81 -7.89
C GLY A 111 19.33 16.15 -9.13
N ARG A 112 19.06 15.14 -9.96
CA ARG A 112 18.28 15.32 -11.19
C ARG A 112 17.29 14.18 -11.34
N VAL A 113 16.04 14.54 -11.60
CA VAL A 113 14.97 13.60 -11.98
C VAL A 113 14.85 13.62 -13.50
N ALA A 114 14.72 12.45 -14.12
CA ALA A 114 14.43 12.33 -15.55
C ALA A 114 13.01 12.84 -15.88
N ALA A 115 12.59 12.76 -17.14
CA ALA A 115 11.20 13.03 -17.49
C ALA A 115 10.30 11.95 -16.86
N HIS A 116 9.50 12.33 -15.87
CA HIS A 116 8.68 11.39 -15.12
C HIS A 116 7.37 11.14 -15.86
N ARG A 117 7.21 9.97 -16.49
CA ARG A 117 5.94 9.53 -17.09
C ARG A 117 4.91 9.31 -15.99
N LEU A 118 3.64 9.67 -16.19
CA LEU A 118 2.59 9.27 -15.26
C LEU A 118 2.48 7.74 -15.21
N ASN A 119 2.63 7.17 -14.01
CA ASN A 119 2.35 5.76 -13.79
C ASN A 119 0.83 5.49 -13.88
N ARG A 120 0.41 4.22 -13.84
CA ARG A 120 -1.01 3.83 -14.02
C ARG A 120 -1.96 4.53 -13.05
N ALA A 121 -1.58 4.61 -11.77
CA ALA A 121 -2.39 5.26 -10.74
C ALA A 121 -2.47 6.79 -10.96
N GLU A 122 -1.33 7.43 -11.24
CA GLU A 122 -1.26 8.86 -11.53
C GLU A 122 -2.07 9.24 -12.78
N TYR A 123 -2.04 8.41 -13.83
CA TYR A 123 -2.82 8.62 -15.05
C TYR A 123 -4.33 8.52 -14.76
N ASN A 124 -4.76 7.45 -14.09
CA ASN A 124 -6.17 7.25 -13.71
C ASN A 124 -6.69 8.43 -12.86
N ASN A 125 -5.91 8.87 -11.87
CA ASN A 125 -6.27 10.00 -11.02
C ASN A 125 -6.29 11.34 -11.78
N ALA A 126 -5.36 11.56 -12.70
CA ALA A 126 -5.32 12.76 -13.53
C ALA A 126 -6.53 12.82 -14.48
N ILE A 127 -6.91 11.70 -15.10
CA ILE A 127 -8.11 11.57 -15.94
C ILE A 127 -9.36 11.89 -15.11
N ARG A 128 -9.52 11.27 -13.94
CA ARG A 128 -10.63 11.55 -13.02
C ARG A 128 -10.73 13.03 -12.67
N ASP A 129 -9.60 13.66 -12.37
CA ASP A 129 -9.58 15.06 -11.93
C ASP A 129 -9.75 16.07 -13.08
N LEU A 130 -9.32 15.73 -14.30
CA LEU A 130 -9.52 16.52 -15.52
C LEU A 130 -10.96 16.43 -16.01
N LEU A 131 -11.46 15.21 -16.18
CA LEU A 131 -12.68 14.90 -16.92
C LEU A 131 -13.88 14.57 -16.03
N GLY A 132 -13.68 14.25 -14.75
CA GLY A 132 -14.78 13.92 -13.83
C GLY A 132 -15.40 12.55 -14.07
N VAL A 133 -14.65 11.63 -14.66
CA VAL A 133 -15.06 10.25 -14.93
C VAL A 133 -14.05 9.29 -14.29
N ASP A 134 -14.52 8.23 -13.63
CA ASP A 134 -13.67 7.22 -13.01
C ASP A 134 -13.69 5.88 -13.76
N ILE A 135 -13.27 5.91 -15.03
CA ILE A 135 -13.26 4.70 -15.88
C ILE A 135 -11.95 3.91 -15.80
N ARG A 136 -10.97 4.40 -15.01
CA ARG A 136 -9.63 3.80 -14.79
C ARG A 136 -8.98 3.20 -16.04
N PRO A 137 -8.81 4.00 -17.11
CA PRO A 137 -8.39 3.47 -18.42
C PRO A 137 -7.00 2.83 -18.41
N ALA A 138 -6.14 3.16 -17.42
CA ALA A 138 -4.81 2.61 -17.28
C ALA A 138 -4.75 1.23 -16.58
N ASP A 139 -5.89 0.67 -16.17
CA ASP A 139 -5.92 -0.66 -15.53
C ASP A 139 -5.51 -1.79 -16.51
N ASN A 140 -5.67 -1.57 -17.81
CA ASN A 140 -5.27 -2.53 -18.85
C ASN A 140 -3.86 -2.26 -19.41
N PHE A 141 -3.16 -1.23 -18.91
CA PHE A 141 -1.79 -0.96 -19.35
C PHE A 141 -0.84 -2.04 -18.81
N PRO A 142 0.30 -2.29 -19.47
CA PRO A 142 1.40 -3.04 -18.88
C PRO A 142 1.71 -2.51 -17.47
N ALA A 143 1.98 -3.43 -16.53
CA ALA A 143 2.35 -3.04 -15.16
C ALA A 143 3.62 -2.18 -15.16
N ASP A 144 3.62 -1.14 -14.34
CA ASP A 144 4.80 -0.30 -14.14
C ASP A 144 5.85 -1.08 -13.34
N THR A 145 7.12 -1.01 -13.77
CA THR A 145 8.23 -1.62 -13.04
C THR A 145 8.50 -0.83 -11.77
N ALA A 146 8.48 -1.49 -10.62
CA ALA A 146 8.89 -0.88 -9.36
C ALA A 146 10.43 -0.84 -9.26
N ALA A 147 10.96 0.30 -8.81
CA ALA A 147 12.36 0.47 -8.43
C ALA A 147 12.44 1.12 -7.05
N PHE A 148 13.47 0.79 -6.26
CA PHE A 148 13.61 1.27 -4.88
C PHE A 148 12.35 1.08 -4.00
N GLY A 149 11.50 0.11 -4.33
CA GLY A 149 10.24 -0.19 -3.64
C GLY A 149 9.01 0.56 -4.15
N PHE A 150 9.12 1.41 -5.17
CA PHE A 150 8.01 2.24 -5.67
C PHE A 150 7.85 2.17 -7.19
N ASP A 151 6.60 2.25 -7.65
CA ASP A 151 6.21 2.28 -9.07
C ASP A 151 6.10 3.72 -9.64
N ASN A 152 6.59 4.73 -8.92
CA ASN A 152 6.65 6.13 -9.38
C ASN A 152 8.10 6.61 -9.57
N ILE A 153 9.04 5.71 -9.84
CA ILE A 153 10.44 6.07 -10.08
C ILE A 153 10.66 6.40 -11.56
N SER A 154 11.05 7.63 -11.88
CA SER A 154 11.18 8.13 -13.26
C SER A 154 12.02 7.23 -14.14
N ASP A 155 13.12 6.71 -13.59
CA ASP A 155 14.12 5.95 -14.35
C ASP A 155 13.64 4.51 -14.68
N ALA A 156 12.59 4.04 -14.00
CA ALA A 156 11.96 2.74 -14.27
C ALA A 156 10.73 2.84 -15.18
N LEU A 157 10.22 4.06 -15.44
CA LEU A 157 8.98 4.30 -16.17
C LEU A 157 9.17 4.41 -17.68
N ASN A 158 9.70 3.34 -18.27
CA ASN A 158 9.89 3.22 -19.72
C ASN A 158 8.55 3.27 -20.48
N LEU A 159 8.60 3.59 -21.78
CA LEU A 159 7.44 3.68 -22.68
C LEU A 159 7.56 2.66 -23.83
N PRO A 160 7.06 1.42 -23.64
CA PRO A 160 6.99 0.42 -24.71
C PRO A 160 6.03 0.87 -25.84
N PRO A 161 6.23 0.46 -27.10
CA PRO A 161 5.32 0.79 -28.20
C PRO A 161 3.85 0.43 -27.93
N ALA A 162 3.58 -0.75 -27.35
CA ALA A 162 2.21 -1.17 -26.98
C ALA A 162 1.54 -0.24 -25.95
N LEU A 163 2.32 0.49 -25.14
CA LEU A 163 1.78 1.47 -24.21
C LEU A 163 1.34 2.77 -24.91
N LEU A 164 1.95 3.13 -26.04
CA LEU A 164 1.53 4.30 -26.84
C LEU A 164 0.12 4.11 -27.42
N GLU A 165 -0.16 2.94 -28.00
CA GLU A 165 -1.48 2.59 -28.53
C GLU A 165 -2.54 2.64 -27.42
N ASN A 166 -2.23 2.03 -26.28
CA ASN A 166 -3.07 2.05 -25.09
C ASN A 166 -3.38 3.48 -24.59
N TYR A 167 -2.45 4.44 -24.72
CA TYR A 167 -2.71 5.83 -24.36
C TYR A 167 -3.69 6.52 -25.30
N VAL A 168 -3.64 6.23 -26.61
CA VAL A 168 -4.61 6.76 -27.59
C VAL A 168 -6.01 6.23 -27.27
N ASP A 169 -6.14 4.92 -27.09
CA ASP A 169 -7.41 4.27 -26.73
C ASP A 169 -7.95 4.76 -25.38
N ALA A 170 -7.06 4.98 -24.40
CA ALA A 170 -7.42 5.53 -23.11
C ALA A 170 -7.92 6.98 -23.21
N ALA A 171 -7.22 7.83 -23.97
CA ALA A 171 -7.60 9.22 -24.19
C ALA A 171 -8.94 9.31 -24.91
N GLU A 172 -9.14 8.52 -25.96
CA GLU A 172 -10.39 8.44 -26.70
C GLU A 172 -11.54 8.04 -25.79
N ARG A 173 -11.46 6.87 -25.13
CA ARG A 173 -12.53 6.36 -24.25
C ARG A 173 -12.85 7.34 -23.12
N SER A 174 -11.83 7.97 -22.53
CA SER A 174 -12.01 8.93 -21.42
C SER A 174 -12.75 10.18 -21.87
N VAL A 175 -12.30 10.79 -22.97
CA VAL A 175 -12.91 12.02 -23.50
C VAL A 175 -14.32 11.76 -24.02
N ARG A 176 -14.52 10.65 -24.74
CA ARG A 176 -15.83 10.27 -25.25
C ARG A 176 -16.81 10.01 -24.10
N THR A 177 -16.40 9.26 -23.07
CA THR A 177 -17.23 9.04 -21.88
C THR A 177 -17.59 10.37 -21.20
N ALA A 178 -16.64 11.31 -21.11
CA ALA A 178 -16.86 12.58 -20.45
C ALA A 178 -17.79 13.54 -21.21
N LEU A 179 -17.77 13.51 -22.54
CA LEU A 179 -18.56 14.41 -23.41
C LEU A 179 -19.91 13.83 -23.83
N PHE A 180 -19.95 12.53 -24.12
CA PHE A 180 -21.10 11.87 -24.73
C PHE A 180 -21.77 10.85 -23.81
N GLY A 181 -21.17 10.56 -22.65
CA GLY A 181 -21.60 9.50 -21.75
C GLY A 181 -20.91 8.17 -22.06
N PRO A 182 -21.02 7.19 -21.16
CA PRO A 182 -20.38 5.90 -21.34
C PRO A 182 -20.98 5.16 -22.54
N GLU A 183 -20.13 4.40 -23.25
CA GLU A 183 -20.61 3.56 -24.34
C GLU A 183 -21.64 2.55 -23.87
N LYS A 184 -22.69 2.35 -24.67
CA LYS A 184 -23.74 1.39 -24.36
C LYS A 184 -23.15 -0.02 -24.31
N ARG A 185 -23.07 -0.59 -23.12
CA ARG A 185 -22.60 -1.96 -22.90
C ARG A 185 -23.71 -2.96 -23.15
N LYS A 186 -23.35 -4.09 -23.77
CA LYS A 186 -24.23 -5.27 -23.80
C LYS A 186 -24.22 -5.89 -22.39
N PRO A 187 -25.36 -6.37 -21.88
CA PRO A 187 -25.39 -7.11 -20.63
C PRO A 187 -24.41 -8.30 -20.68
N ALA A 188 -23.59 -8.42 -19.66
CA ALA A 188 -22.71 -9.57 -19.44
C ALA A 188 -22.97 -10.12 -18.04
N ALA A 189 -22.72 -11.42 -17.84
CA ALA A 189 -22.79 -12.06 -16.53
C ALA A 189 -21.37 -12.35 -16.04
N VAL A 190 -21.09 -11.96 -14.80
CA VAL A 190 -19.88 -12.35 -14.07
C VAL A 190 -20.30 -13.35 -13.01
N HIS A 191 -19.75 -14.56 -13.09
CA HIS A 191 -20.01 -15.64 -12.15
C HIS A 191 -18.95 -15.64 -11.06
N TYR A 192 -19.39 -15.61 -9.80
CA TYR A 192 -18.55 -15.81 -8.63
C TYR A 192 -18.97 -17.09 -7.95
N SER A 193 -18.06 -18.05 -7.83
CA SER A 193 -18.30 -19.27 -7.06
C SER A 193 -17.87 -19.04 -5.61
N ALA A 194 -18.69 -19.48 -4.66
CA ALA A 194 -18.26 -19.56 -3.29
C ALA A 194 -17.09 -20.55 -3.19
N PRO A 195 -16.01 -20.25 -2.44
CA PRO A 195 -14.97 -21.24 -2.20
C PRO A 195 -15.62 -22.46 -1.56
N VAL A 196 -15.39 -23.65 -2.11
CA VAL A 196 -15.98 -24.90 -1.62
C VAL A 196 -15.50 -25.12 -0.18
N ARG A 197 -16.32 -24.73 0.80
CA ARG A 197 -16.05 -24.98 2.22
C ARG A 197 -16.37 -26.44 2.50
N ILE A 198 -15.42 -27.32 2.20
CA ILE A 198 -15.53 -28.75 2.46
C ILE A 198 -15.64 -28.95 3.98
N ASN A 199 -16.83 -29.31 4.47
CA ASN A 199 -17.03 -30.19 5.63
C ASN A 199 -16.80 -29.66 7.08
N ASP A 200 -16.99 -28.40 7.44
CA ASP A 200 -16.93 -28.04 8.90
C ASP A 200 -18.07 -28.71 9.73
N THR A 201 -19.13 -29.18 9.07
CA THR A 201 -20.24 -29.90 9.71
C THR A 201 -20.28 -31.41 9.43
N ARG A 202 -19.41 -32.00 8.58
CA ARG A 202 -19.43 -33.47 8.38
C ARG A 202 -18.90 -34.16 9.64
N GLY A 203 -19.82 -34.72 10.43
CA GLY A 203 -19.51 -35.50 11.62
C GLY A 203 -19.73 -34.77 12.96
N ARG A 204 -20.07 -33.47 12.96
CA ARG A 204 -20.50 -32.75 14.16
C ARG A 204 -22.04 -32.73 14.21
N SER A 205 -22.61 -33.46 15.16
CA SER A 205 -24.07 -33.52 15.40
C SER A 205 -24.61 -32.35 16.22
N SER A 206 -23.75 -31.41 16.64
CA SER A 206 -24.11 -30.26 17.47
C SER A 206 -23.92 -28.96 16.70
N LEU A 207 -24.85 -28.02 16.89
CA LEU A 207 -24.69 -26.63 16.46
C LEU A 207 -23.35 -26.05 16.98
N PRO A 208 -22.76 -25.04 16.32
CA PRO A 208 -21.62 -24.32 16.88
C PRO A 208 -21.91 -23.85 18.31
N LYS A 209 -20.90 -23.94 19.19
CA LYS A 209 -21.05 -23.48 20.59
C LYS A 209 -21.37 -21.99 20.65
N ASP A 210 -20.86 -21.23 19.68
CA ASP A 210 -21.15 -19.82 19.47
C ASP A 210 -22.19 -19.69 18.36
N LEU A 211 -23.46 -19.72 18.75
CA LEU A 211 -24.58 -19.51 17.82
C LEU A 211 -24.59 -18.04 17.39
N PHE A 212 -24.10 -17.77 16.18
CA PHE A 212 -24.22 -16.46 15.55
C PHE A 212 -25.68 -16.27 15.11
N ASN A 213 -26.49 -15.64 15.95
CA ASN A 213 -27.94 -15.71 15.77
C ASN A 213 -28.47 -14.76 14.68
N TYR A 214 -27.82 -13.61 14.45
CA TYR A 214 -28.36 -12.56 13.58
C TYR A 214 -27.23 -11.83 12.82
N ASP A 215 -27.17 -11.94 11.49
CA ASP A 215 -26.29 -11.13 10.65
C ASP A 215 -27.06 -10.00 9.99
N GLN A 216 -27.03 -8.83 10.62
CA GLN A 216 -27.67 -7.63 10.10
C GLN A 216 -26.79 -6.85 9.11
N THR A 217 -25.55 -7.30 8.92
CA THR A 217 -24.51 -6.55 8.19
C THR A 217 -24.07 -7.23 6.91
N GLY A 218 -24.41 -8.52 6.75
CA GLY A 218 -23.91 -9.37 5.68
C GLY A 218 -22.44 -9.76 5.83
N LEU A 219 -21.77 -9.39 6.92
CA LEU A 219 -20.32 -9.56 7.10
C LEU A 219 -19.94 -10.62 8.14
N SER A 220 -20.91 -11.14 8.89
CA SER A 220 -20.65 -11.69 10.21
C SER A 220 -20.92 -13.20 10.33
N THR A 221 -21.57 -13.83 9.33
CA THR A 221 -21.80 -15.29 9.33
C THR A 221 -20.70 -16.08 8.61
N LEU A 222 -20.44 -17.30 9.12
CA LEU A 222 -19.47 -18.27 8.60
C LEU A 222 -19.76 -18.78 7.18
N HIS A 223 -20.96 -18.60 6.67
CA HIS A 223 -21.33 -19.01 5.31
C HIS A 223 -21.70 -17.84 4.41
N SER A 224 -21.43 -16.61 4.84
CA SER A 224 -21.53 -15.46 3.96
C SER A 224 -20.57 -15.59 2.78
N MET A 225 -21.03 -15.10 1.63
CA MET A 225 -20.22 -14.92 0.44
C MET A 225 -19.92 -13.43 0.26
N HIS A 226 -18.65 -13.08 0.03
CA HIS A 226 -18.19 -11.71 -0.15
C HIS A 226 -17.41 -11.59 -1.45
N VAL A 227 -17.67 -10.53 -2.21
CA VAL A 227 -16.92 -10.22 -3.44
C VAL A 227 -16.88 -8.73 -3.69
N VAL A 228 -15.71 -8.22 -4.08
CA VAL A 228 -15.60 -6.86 -4.61
C VAL A 228 -15.84 -6.90 -6.12
N HIS A 229 -16.89 -6.23 -6.59
CA HIS A 229 -17.24 -6.14 -8.01
C HIS A 229 -17.15 -4.68 -8.48
N ARG A 230 -16.52 -4.45 -9.63
CA ARG A 230 -16.51 -3.14 -10.29
C ARG A 230 -17.66 -3.02 -11.28
N PHE A 231 -18.65 -2.21 -10.95
CA PHE A 231 -19.72 -1.85 -11.87
C PHE A 231 -19.22 -0.81 -12.88
N PRO A 232 -19.24 -1.10 -14.19
CA PRO A 232 -18.62 -0.22 -15.18
C PRO A 232 -19.39 1.08 -15.44
N VAL A 233 -20.68 1.12 -15.15
CA VAL A 233 -21.58 2.26 -15.41
C VAL A 233 -22.72 2.26 -14.38
N ASP A 234 -23.34 3.41 -14.17
CA ASP A 234 -24.59 3.47 -13.42
C ASP A 234 -25.67 2.73 -14.20
N GLY A 235 -26.38 1.81 -13.55
CA GLY A 235 -27.46 1.09 -14.21
C GLY A 235 -28.11 0.01 -13.37
N GLU A 236 -29.06 -0.67 -14.00
CA GLU A 236 -29.75 -1.82 -13.46
C GLU A 236 -28.93 -3.09 -13.66
N TYR A 237 -28.69 -3.81 -12.57
CA TYR A 237 -27.99 -5.09 -12.55
C TYR A 237 -28.87 -6.16 -11.91
N SER A 238 -28.76 -7.39 -12.42
CA SER A 238 -29.37 -8.59 -11.83
C SER A 238 -28.38 -9.28 -10.93
N PHE A 239 -28.85 -9.71 -9.78
CA PHE A 239 -28.09 -10.52 -8.83
C PHE A 239 -28.82 -11.83 -8.69
N ARG A 240 -28.20 -12.91 -9.16
CA ARG A 240 -28.74 -14.26 -9.02
C ARG A 240 -27.88 -15.00 -8.01
N ILE A 241 -28.46 -15.29 -6.86
CA ILE A 241 -27.78 -15.96 -5.75
C ILE A 241 -28.23 -17.40 -5.75
N VAL A 242 -27.28 -18.32 -5.92
CA VAL A 242 -27.53 -19.76 -5.86
C VAL A 242 -27.26 -20.23 -4.44
N LEU A 243 -28.31 -20.71 -3.79
CA LEU A 243 -28.26 -21.29 -2.45
C LEU A 243 -27.80 -22.74 -2.53
N ASN A 244 -27.28 -23.25 -1.42
CA ASN A 244 -26.91 -24.64 -1.27
C ASN A 244 -27.02 -25.05 0.20
N GLY A 245 -26.96 -26.36 0.43
CA GLY A 245 -27.07 -26.95 1.75
C GLY A 245 -28.49 -27.38 2.08
N HIS A 246 -28.77 -27.48 3.37
CA HIS A 246 -29.99 -28.10 3.88
C HIS A 246 -30.40 -27.48 5.20
N ARG A 247 -31.70 -27.28 5.40
CA ARG A 247 -32.28 -26.93 6.70
C ARG A 247 -33.18 -28.06 7.21
N PRO A 248 -33.30 -28.26 8.54
CA PRO A 248 -34.08 -29.37 9.08
C PRO A 248 -35.57 -29.27 8.71
N ASN A 249 -36.22 -30.42 8.51
CA ASN A 249 -37.68 -30.48 8.42
C ASN A 249 -38.36 -29.77 9.60
N GLN A 250 -39.50 -29.13 9.36
CA GLN A 250 -40.26 -28.30 10.31
C GLN A 250 -39.59 -26.98 10.73
N SER A 251 -38.44 -26.61 10.17
CA SER A 251 -37.87 -25.28 10.41
C SER A 251 -38.73 -24.18 9.79
N GLU A 252 -38.65 -22.96 10.30
CA GLU A 252 -39.12 -21.75 9.61
C GLU A 252 -38.27 -21.46 8.36
N PRO A 253 -38.79 -20.75 7.35
CA PRO A 253 -38.07 -20.45 6.12
C PRO A 253 -36.71 -19.80 6.40
N VAL A 254 -35.76 -20.00 5.50
CA VAL A 254 -34.48 -19.30 5.61
C VAL A 254 -34.58 -17.92 4.95
N HIS A 255 -33.83 -16.98 5.50
CA HIS A 255 -33.84 -15.58 5.09
C HIS A 255 -32.48 -15.17 4.49
N PRO A 256 -32.12 -15.60 3.26
CA PRO A 256 -30.95 -15.06 2.58
C PRO A 256 -31.18 -13.60 2.18
N ALA A 257 -30.13 -12.79 2.22
CA ALA A 257 -30.18 -11.39 1.88
C ALA A 257 -28.96 -10.95 1.06
N LEU A 258 -29.18 -10.00 0.14
CA LEU A 258 -28.12 -9.30 -0.59
C LEU A 258 -27.80 -7.98 0.11
N PHE A 259 -26.51 -7.71 0.27
CA PHE A 259 -25.97 -6.45 0.74
C PHE A 259 -25.02 -5.86 -0.31
N ILE A 260 -25.06 -4.53 -0.45
CA ILE A 260 -24.09 -3.75 -1.22
C ILE A 260 -23.49 -2.72 -0.27
N ASP A 261 -22.17 -2.75 -0.10
CA ASP A 261 -21.41 -1.90 0.82
C ASP A 261 -21.96 -1.92 2.26
N GLY A 262 -22.36 -3.10 2.73
CA GLY A 262 -22.93 -3.30 4.07
C GLY A 262 -24.37 -2.83 4.24
N LYS A 263 -25.00 -2.25 3.21
CA LYS A 263 -26.43 -1.91 3.20
C LYS A 263 -27.25 -3.08 2.66
N MET A 264 -28.23 -3.54 3.43
CA MET A 264 -29.18 -4.56 2.96
C MET A 264 -30.02 -3.99 1.81
N ILE A 265 -29.99 -4.68 0.68
CA ILE A 265 -30.75 -4.32 -0.52
C ILE A 265 -32.07 -5.06 -0.56
N GLN A 266 -32.03 -6.36 -0.32
CA GLN A 266 -33.21 -7.22 -0.35
C GLN A 266 -32.99 -8.43 0.56
N GLU A 267 -34.03 -8.76 1.31
CA GLU A 267 -34.20 -10.03 2.00
C GLU A 267 -35.17 -10.92 1.21
N PHE A 268 -34.89 -12.21 1.17
CA PHE A 268 -35.76 -13.20 0.54
C PHE A 268 -36.22 -14.21 1.57
N GLU A 269 -37.42 -14.76 1.39
CA GLU A 269 -37.91 -15.89 2.19
C GLU A 269 -37.88 -17.16 1.32
N VAL A 270 -37.18 -18.19 1.78
CA VAL A 270 -37.10 -19.48 1.06
C VAL A 270 -37.58 -20.62 1.94
N ASP A 271 -38.78 -21.11 1.64
CA ASP A 271 -39.42 -22.22 2.34
C ASP A 271 -39.14 -23.56 1.64
N ALA A 272 -37.86 -23.91 1.51
CA ALA A 272 -37.41 -25.20 0.97
C ALA A 272 -36.47 -25.89 1.95
N THR A 273 -36.66 -27.19 2.20
CA THR A 273 -35.77 -27.95 3.10
C THR A 273 -34.43 -28.26 2.44
N ASP A 274 -34.48 -28.71 1.19
CA ASP A 274 -33.32 -28.84 0.30
C ASP A 274 -33.05 -27.50 -0.40
N LEU A 275 -31.93 -26.86 -0.05
CA LEU A 275 -31.53 -25.58 -0.60
C LEU A 275 -30.62 -25.75 -1.83
N GLU A 276 -30.20 -26.98 -2.17
CA GLU A 276 -29.29 -27.24 -3.28
C GLU A 276 -29.88 -26.74 -4.61
N GLY A 277 -29.19 -25.77 -5.23
CA GLY A 277 -29.60 -25.19 -6.50
C GLY A 277 -30.81 -24.27 -6.42
N GLN A 278 -31.34 -23.97 -5.22
CA GLN A 278 -32.37 -22.96 -5.05
C GLN A 278 -31.80 -21.59 -5.44
N ILE A 279 -32.60 -20.76 -6.10
CA ILE A 279 -32.16 -19.48 -6.64
C ILE A 279 -33.05 -18.37 -6.09
N VAL A 280 -32.42 -17.33 -5.58
CA VAL A 280 -33.07 -16.04 -5.34
C VAL A 280 -32.46 -15.00 -6.27
N GLU A 281 -33.29 -14.16 -6.88
CA GLU A 281 -32.85 -13.17 -7.85
C GLU A 281 -33.52 -11.82 -7.60
N LEU A 282 -32.77 -10.74 -7.79
CA LEU A 282 -33.31 -9.38 -7.84
C LEU A 282 -32.64 -8.58 -8.96
N ARG A 283 -33.35 -7.55 -9.43
CA ARG A 283 -32.75 -6.47 -10.21
C ARG A 283 -32.82 -5.16 -9.45
N THR A 284 -31.72 -4.42 -9.41
CA THR A 284 -31.67 -3.11 -8.75
C THR A 284 -30.71 -2.16 -9.45
N GLN A 285 -30.91 -0.87 -9.23
CA GLN A 285 -29.97 0.16 -9.66
C GLN A 285 -28.72 0.13 -8.78
N VAL A 286 -27.57 0.21 -9.42
CA VAL A 286 -26.25 0.27 -8.78
C VAL A 286 -25.43 1.36 -9.47
N THR A 287 -24.67 2.10 -8.67
CA THR A 287 -23.74 3.11 -9.18
C THR A 287 -22.48 2.46 -9.76
N ALA A 288 -21.83 3.15 -10.69
CA ALA A 288 -20.53 2.76 -11.20
C ALA A 288 -19.47 2.83 -10.10
N GLY A 289 -18.48 1.93 -10.15
CA GLY A 289 -17.38 1.89 -9.19
C GLY A 289 -17.21 0.52 -8.54
N ASP A 290 -16.26 0.43 -7.62
CA ASP A 290 -16.00 -0.78 -6.85
C ASP A 290 -16.98 -0.84 -5.67
N HIS A 291 -17.68 -1.96 -5.54
CA HIS A 291 -18.68 -2.21 -4.51
C HIS A 291 -18.43 -3.57 -3.85
N LEU A 292 -18.57 -3.65 -2.52
CA LEU A 292 -18.51 -4.92 -1.79
C LEU A 292 -19.91 -5.55 -1.78
N LEU A 293 -20.06 -6.64 -2.52
CA LEU A 293 -21.27 -7.46 -2.52
C LEU A 293 -21.16 -8.51 -1.43
N SER A 294 -22.24 -8.67 -0.65
CA SER A 294 -22.33 -9.74 0.35
C SER A 294 -23.66 -10.48 0.22
N ALA A 295 -23.61 -11.80 0.19
CA ALA A 295 -24.78 -12.66 0.37
C ALA A 295 -24.66 -13.37 1.73
N SER A 296 -25.66 -13.22 2.60
CA SER A 296 -25.65 -13.79 3.95
C SER A 296 -27.04 -14.26 4.34
N TYR A 297 -27.12 -15.23 5.25
CA TYR A 297 -28.38 -15.58 5.92
C TYR A 297 -28.55 -14.67 7.13
N LEU A 298 -29.67 -13.94 7.20
CA LEU A 298 -29.95 -13.06 8.34
C LEU A 298 -30.01 -13.87 9.63
N HIS A 299 -30.62 -15.05 9.59
CA HIS A 299 -30.87 -15.88 10.76
C HIS A 299 -30.62 -17.37 10.45
N THR A 300 -29.39 -17.85 10.65
CA THR A 300 -29.03 -19.25 10.31
C THR A 300 -29.62 -20.29 11.28
N TYR A 301 -29.75 -19.95 12.56
CA TYR A 301 -30.19 -20.88 13.61
C TYR A 301 -31.55 -20.53 14.24
N HIS A 302 -32.23 -19.53 13.69
CA HIS A 302 -33.58 -19.15 14.08
C HIS A 302 -34.60 -20.07 13.43
N GLY A 303 -35.69 -20.39 14.14
CA GLY A 303 -36.79 -21.15 13.59
C GLY A 303 -36.44 -22.62 13.38
N LEU A 304 -35.43 -23.15 14.06
CA LEU A 304 -35.11 -24.58 14.02
C LEU A 304 -36.04 -25.39 14.92
N PRO A 305 -36.23 -26.69 14.69
CA PRO A 305 -37.02 -27.54 15.58
C PRO A 305 -36.50 -27.47 17.03
N PRO A 306 -37.36 -27.59 18.06
CA PRO A 306 -36.96 -27.50 19.46
C PRO A 306 -35.81 -28.44 19.87
N SER A 307 -35.65 -29.57 19.17
CA SER A 307 -34.55 -30.52 19.37
C SER A 307 -33.15 -29.91 19.15
N TYR A 308 -33.04 -28.85 18.35
CA TYR A 308 -31.79 -28.16 18.06
C TYR A 308 -31.37 -27.17 19.14
N LYS A 309 -32.28 -26.78 20.05
CA LYS A 309 -32.02 -25.79 21.13
C LYS A 309 -31.49 -24.44 20.63
N GLY A 310 -31.97 -23.97 19.47
CA GLY A 310 -31.67 -22.63 18.96
C GLY A 310 -32.35 -21.50 19.78
N PRO A 311 -31.95 -20.23 19.57
CA PRO A 311 -32.43 -19.07 20.34
C PRO A 311 -33.94 -18.82 20.26
N GLU A 312 -34.59 -19.27 19.18
CA GLU A 312 -36.02 -19.12 18.93
C GLU A 312 -36.50 -20.33 18.10
N PRO A 313 -37.07 -21.38 18.73
CA PRO A 313 -37.51 -22.58 18.01
C PRO A 313 -38.70 -22.34 17.08
N SER A 314 -38.80 -23.17 16.04
CA SER A 314 -39.92 -23.17 15.09
C SER A 314 -41.27 -23.30 15.79
N LYS A 315 -42.28 -22.58 15.28
CA LYS A 315 -43.68 -22.71 15.73
C LYS A 315 -44.49 -23.63 14.81
N ARG A 316 -43.88 -24.12 13.71
CA ARG A 316 -44.53 -25.03 12.78
C ARG A 316 -44.90 -26.33 13.49
N PRO A 317 -46.09 -26.89 13.20
CA PRO A 317 -46.48 -28.16 13.79
C PRO A 317 -45.44 -29.22 13.44
N PRO A 318 -45.09 -30.11 14.38
CA PRO A 318 -44.16 -31.18 14.07
C PRO A 318 -44.84 -32.12 13.05
N GLU A 319 -44.46 -32.01 11.78
CA GLU A 319 -44.83 -33.02 10.79
C GLU A 319 -44.36 -34.39 11.29
N PRO A 320 -45.20 -35.43 11.29
CA PRO A 320 -44.76 -36.75 11.70
C PRO A 320 -43.55 -37.12 10.85
N LEU A 321 -42.38 -37.24 11.50
CA LEU A 321 -41.22 -37.86 10.89
C LEU A 321 -41.72 -39.22 10.42
N ILE A 322 -41.87 -39.41 9.11
CA ILE A 322 -42.03 -40.76 8.56
C ILE A 322 -40.67 -41.41 8.75
N SER A 323 -40.41 -41.86 9.97
CA SER A 323 -39.42 -42.88 10.19
C SER A 323 -40.02 -44.11 9.53
N ALA A 324 -39.54 -44.47 8.34
CA ALA A 324 -39.55 -45.86 7.97
C ALA A 324 -38.66 -46.57 9.01
N ARG A 325 -39.24 -46.97 10.14
CA ARG A 325 -38.61 -47.97 11.00
C ARG A 325 -38.69 -49.27 10.21
N GLY A 326 -37.66 -49.51 9.40
CA GLY A 326 -37.51 -50.66 8.52
C GLY A 326 -37.01 -50.24 7.15
N LYS A 327 -36.06 -51.01 6.57
CA LYS A 327 -35.64 -50.87 5.17
C LYS A 327 -36.89 -50.77 4.29
N LEU A 328 -37.03 -49.67 3.53
CA LEU A 328 -38.05 -49.59 2.48
C LEU A 328 -37.86 -50.78 1.53
N SER A 329 -38.94 -51.46 1.15
CA SER A 329 -38.85 -52.52 0.15
C SER A 329 -38.55 -51.90 -1.22
N GLU A 330 -37.95 -52.66 -2.15
CA GLU A 330 -37.70 -52.18 -3.52
C GLU A 330 -38.98 -51.67 -4.20
N LYS A 331 -40.13 -52.25 -3.86
CA LYS A 331 -41.44 -51.90 -4.41
C LYS A 331 -41.93 -50.52 -3.93
N ASP A 332 -41.59 -50.14 -2.69
CA ASP A 332 -41.92 -48.82 -2.14
C ASP A 332 -41.04 -47.74 -2.76
N ILE A 333 -39.75 -48.05 -2.93
CA ILE A 333 -38.77 -47.16 -3.59
C ILE A 333 -39.16 -46.92 -5.05
N GLU A 334 -39.61 -47.97 -5.76
CA GLU A 334 -40.02 -47.87 -7.16
C GLU A 334 -41.33 -47.09 -7.33
N THR A 335 -42.29 -47.27 -6.41
CA THR A 335 -43.55 -46.49 -6.41
C THR A 335 -43.29 -45.00 -6.19
N LEU A 336 -42.44 -44.66 -5.22
CA LEU A 336 -42.09 -43.27 -4.90
C LEU A 336 -41.24 -42.61 -6.00
N ARG A 337 -40.35 -43.36 -6.67
CA ARG A 337 -39.63 -42.89 -7.87
C ARG A 337 -40.57 -42.62 -9.04
N LYS A 338 -41.63 -43.42 -9.20
CA LYS A 338 -42.63 -43.26 -10.28
C LYS A 338 -43.48 -41.99 -10.11
N TYR A 339 -43.65 -41.51 -8.87
CA TYR A 339 -44.26 -40.21 -8.57
C TYR A 339 -43.24 -39.06 -8.44
N GLY A 340 -41.97 -39.29 -8.81
CA GLY A 340 -40.94 -38.25 -8.88
C GLY A 340 -40.25 -37.90 -7.56
N THR A 341 -40.50 -38.64 -6.47
CA THR A 341 -39.95 -38.33 -5.14
C THR A 341 -38.55 -38.93 -4.96
N ARG A 342 -37.54 -38.09 -4.72
CA ARG A 342 -36.18 -38.54 -4.31
C ARG A 342 -36.20 -38.91 -2.81
N ILE A 343 -35.85 -40.15 -2.46
CA ILE A 343 -35.80 -40.63 -1.07
C ILE A 343 -34.35 -40.71 -0.59
N LYS A 344 -34.02 -40.07 0.54
CA LYS A 344 -32.85 -40.40 1.38
C LYS A 344 -33.36 -41.10 2.65
N THR A 345 -33.09 -42.39 2.78
CA THR A 345 -33.35 -43.16 4.01
C THR A 345 -32.17 -43.03 4.95
N ASP A 346 -32.33 -42.31 6.05
CA ASP A 346 -32.02 -42.76 7.42
C ASP A 346 -31.73 -41.58 8.36
N SER A 347 -32.40 -41.63 9.51
CA SER A 347 -32.16 -40.88 10.75
C SER A 347 -32.42 -39.37 10.73
N ILE A 348 -32.93 -38.89 11.88
CA ILE A 348 -33.16 -37.49 12.24
C ILE A 348 -32.12 -36.60 11.54
N GLU A 349 -32.56 -35.72 10.63
CA GLU A 349 -31.66 -34.70 10.08
C GLU A 349 -31.16 -33.89 11.28
N THR A 350 -29.87 -33.99 11.61
CA THR A 350 -29.24 -33.26 12.72
C THR A 350 -28.35 -32.12 12.22
N ARG A 351 -28.50 -31.68 10.97
CA ARG A 351 -27.58 -30.72 10.35
C ARG A 351 -28.30 -29.53 9.76
N VAL A 352 -27.85 -28.34 10.17
CA VAL A 352 -28.13 -27.06 9.51
C VAL A 352 -26.88 -26.74 8.71
N ASP A 353 -27.02 -26.58 7.40
CA ASP A 353 -25.89 -26.43 6.47
C ASP A 353 -26.15 -25.34 5.41
N ASN A 354 -26.92 -24.30 5.79
CA ASN A 354 -27.29 -23.21 4.89
C ASN A 354 -26.03 -22.47 4.41
N ARG A 355 -25.79 -22.47 3.10
CA ARG A 355 -24.68 -21.75 2.47
C ARG A 355 -25.07 -21.20 1.09
N PHE A 356 -24.13 -20.52 0.46
CA PHE A 356 -24.22 -20.06 -0.92
C PHE A 356 -23.26 -20.87 -1.79
N GLU A 357 -23.68 -21.19 -3.01
CA GLU A 357 -22.85 -21.84 -4.02
C GLU A 357 -22.23 -20.82 -4.96
N SER A 358 -23.00 -19.82 -5.40
CA SER A 358 -22.50 -18.78 -6.28
C SER A 358 -23.36 -17.51 -6.26
N LEU A 359 -22.77 -16.43 -6.77
CA LEU A 359 -23.42 -15.17 -7.09
C LEU A 359 -23.11 -14.84 -8.55
N ASP A 360 -24.14 -14.74 -9.37
CA ASP A 360 -24.04 -14.16 -10.71
C ASP A 360 -24.44 -12.69 -10.66
N VAL A 361 -23.57 -11.82 -11.16
CA VAL A 361 -23.86 -10.40 -11.39
C VAL A 361 -24.05 -10.20 -12.88
N GLY A 362 -25.28 -9.95 -13.30
CA GLY A 362 -25.68 -9.71 -14.70
C GLY A 362 -25.98 -8.24 -14.96
N GLY A 363 -25.56 -7.71 -16.11
CA GLY A 363 -25.89 -6.36 -16.53
C GLY A 363 -24.73 -5.64 -17.23
N PRO A 364 -24.84 -4.31 -17.42
CA PRO A 364 -26.02 -3.49 -17.11
C PRO A 364 -27.18 -3.75 -18.10
N PHE A 365 -28.44 -3.75 -17.63
CA PHE A 365 -29.64 -3.86 -18.48
C PHE A 365 -30.13 -2.49 -18.93
N THR A 366 -30.52 -1.66 -17.97
CA THR A 366 -30.84 -0.24 -18.18
C THR A 366 -29.66 0.57 -17.66
N GLN A 367 -28.95 1.28 -18.52
CA GLN A 367 -27.74 2.02 -18.13
C GLN A 367 -27.89 3.50 -18.40
N SER A 368 -27.23 4.32 -17.59
CA SER A 368 -27.01 5.72 -17.92
C SER A 368 -26.13 5.80 -19.16
N THR A 369 -26.62 6.44 -20.22
CA THR A 369 -25.85 6.69 -21.45
C THR A 369 -25.53 8.18 -21.62
N ALA A 370 -25.97 9.02 -20.70
CA ALA A 370 -25.73 10.46 -20.76
C ALA A 370 -24.39 10.81 -20.11
N ALA A 371 -23.73 11.86 -20.62
CA ALA A 371 -22.58 12.45 -19.96
C ALA A 371 -22.95 12.97 -18.56
N SER A 372 -22.05 12.79 -17.60
CA SER A 372 -22.32 13.22 -16.22
C SER A 372 -22.35 14.75 -16.15
N PRO A 373 -23.23 15.36 -15.34
CA PRO A 373 -23.22 16.81 -15.14
C PRO A 373 -21.86 17.33 -14.63
N LEU A 374 -21.13 16.50 -13.86
CA LEU A 374 -19.79 16.82 -13.37
C LEU A 374 -18.77 16.91 -14.50
N SER A 375 -18.78 15.96 -15.45
CA SER A 375 -17.82 15.95 -16.56
C SER A 375 -18.03 17.14 -17.49
N LEU A 376 -19.29 17.43 -17.84
CA LEU A 376 -19.65 18.58 -18.67
C LEU A 376 -19.22 19.90 -18.01
N ARG A 377 -19.43 20.08 -16.69
CA ARG A 377 -18.98 21.27 -15.96
C ARG A 377 -17.47 21.41 -15.91
N LYS A 378 -16.73 20.30 -15.85
CA LYS A 378 -15.26 20.33 -15.87
C LYS A 378 -14.71 20.75 -17.23
N ILE A 379 -15.38 20.38 -18.33
CA ILE A 379 -14.96 20.68 -19.70
C ILE A 379 -15.46 22.06 -20.15
N TYR A 380 -16.76 22.33 -20.09
CA TYR A 380 -17.38 23.52 -20.65
C TYR A 380 -17.43 24.69 -19.64
N VAL A 381 -16.41 25.54 -19.70
CA VAL A 381 -16.31 26.73 -18.82
C VAL A 381 -16.90 28.01 -19.40
N CYS A 382 -17.45 27.97 -20.61
CA CYS A 382 -18.05 29.11 -21.29
C CYS A 382 -19.60 29.15 -21.18
N GLY A 383 -20.21 28.21 -20.42
CA GLY A 383 -21.65 27.91 -20.46
C GLY A 383 -21.98 26.98 -21.63
N HIS A 384 -22.61 25.82 -21.37
CA HIS A 384 -22.98 24.85 -22.41
C HIS A 384 -24.51 24.83 -22.57
N ALA A 385 -24.98 25.16 -23.77
CA ALA A 385 -26.32 24.79 -24.25
C ALA A 385 -26.13 24.16 -25.65
N PRO A 386 -26.65 22.94 -25.90
CA PRO A 386 -26.50 22.28 -27.20
C PRO A 386 -26.91 23.22 -28.36
N GLY A 387 -26.02 23.36 -29.35
CA GLY A 387 -26.27 24.19 -30.54
C GLY A 387 -26.17 25.71 -30.34
N LYS A 388 -25.79 26.21 -29.15
CA LYS A 388 -25.69 27.66 -28.85
C LYS A 388 -24.29 28.09 -28.37
N HIS A 389 -23.24 27.59 -29.03
CA HIS A 389 -21.87 27.96 -28.68
C HIS A 389 -21.47 29.29 -29.30
N VAL A 390 -21.06 30.24 -28.46
CA VAL A 390 -20.53 31.55 -28.89
C VAL A 390 -19.12 31.43 -29.49
N ASP A 391 -18.79 32.37 -30.39
CA ASP A 391 -17.44 32.50 -30.94
C ASP A 391 -16.38 32.60 -29.83
N GLY A 392 -15.32 31.81 -29.97
CA GLY A 392 -14.22 31.74 -29.01
C GLY A 392 -14.43 30.79 -27.81
N CYS A 393 -15.59 30.12 -27.66
CA CYS A 393 -15.77 29.12 -26.60
C CYS A 393 -14.74 27.98 -26.69
N ALA A 394 -14.51 27.42 -27.89
CA ALA A 394 -13.52 26.35 -28.08
C ALA A 394 -12.15 26.74 -27.53
N ARG A 395 -11.67 27.95 -27.86
CA ARG A 395 -10.38 28.44 -27.38
C ARG A 395 -10.32 28.55 -25.86
N LYS A 396 -11.41 28.98 -25.19
CA LYS A 396 -11.50 29.04 -23.72
C LYS A 396 -11.43 27.65 -23.09
N VAL A 397 -12.21 26.69 -23.63
CA VAL A 397 -12.21 25.28 -23.18
C VAL A 397 -10.82 24.67 -23.32
N ILE A 398 -10.23 24.76 -24.52
CA ILE A 398 -8.90 24.21 -24.82
C ILE A 398 -7.81 24.85 -23.96
N THR A 399 -7.81 26.18 -23.82
CA THR A 399 -6.79 26.87 -23.01
C THR A 399 -6.85 26.43 -21.55
N ARG A 400 -8.04 26.35 -20.97
CA ARG A 400 -8.20 25.92 -19.57
C ARG A 400 -7.84 24.44 -19.40
N PHE A 401 -8.36 23.57 -20.26
CA PHE A 401 -8.11 22.13 -20.17
C PHE A 401 -6.61 21.82 -20.33
N ALA A 402 -5.98 22.36 -21.37
CA ALA A 402 -4.56 22.17 -21.61
C ALA A 402 -3.71 22.74 -20.46
N SER A 403 -4.09 23.89 -19.88
CA SER A 403 -3.33 24.47 -18.76
C SER A 403 -3.35 23.58 -17.51
N ARG A 404 -4.49 22.94 -17.24
CA ARG A 404 -4.60 21.96 -16.14
C ARG A 404 -3.85 20.67 -16.47
N ALA A 405 -4.05 20.13 -17.67
CA ALA A 405 -3.40 18.90 -18.11
C ALA A 405 -1.88 19.02 -18.10
N PHE A 406 -1.34 20.16 -18.53
CA PHE A 406 0.11 20.42 -18.58
C PHE A 406 0.65 20.99 -17.27
N ARG A 407 -0.22 21.19 -16.25
CA ARG A 407 0.10 21.76 -14.92
C ARG A 407 0.77 23.14 -14.96
N ARG A 408 0.58 23.90 -16.03
CA ARG A 408 1.09 25.26 -16.22
C ARG A 408 0.19 26.04 -17.20
N PRO A 409 0.20 27.37 -17.20
CA PRO A 409 -0.41 28.14 -18.27
C PRO A 409 0.16 27.73 -19.62
N VAL A 410 -0.73 27.41 -20.57
CA VAL A 410 -0.32 27.15 -21.95
C VAL A 410 -0.06 28.44 -22.70
N LYS A 411 0.89 28.41 -23.64
CA LYS A 411 1.15 29.56 -24.51
C LYS A 411 -0.03 29.76 -25.46
N ALA A 412 -0.27 31.01 -25.87
CA ALA A 412 -1.37 31.32 -26.79
C ALA A 412 -1.30 30.53 -28.11
N GLN A 413 -0.09 30.29 -28.62
CA GLN A 413 0.16 29.49 -29.82
C GLN A 413 -0.10 28.00 -29.58
N GLU A 414 0.30 27.46 -28.42
CA GLU A 414 0.05 26.06 -28.03
C GLU A 414 -1.46 25.80 -27.94
N ALA A 415 -2.21 26.70 -27.30
CA ALA A 415 -3.68 26.61 -27.26
C ALA A 415 -4.32 26.74 -28.66
N ALA A 416 -3.78 27.59 -29.53
CA ALA A 416 -4.29 27.78 -30.88
C ALA A 416 -4.11 26.52 -31.75
N GLN A 417 -3.00 25.80 -31.60
CA GLN A 417 -2.75 24.53 -32.31
C GLN A 417 -3.84 23.49 -32.01
N TYR A 418 -4.16 23.28 -30.73
CA TYR A 418 -5.25 22.37 -30.34
C TYR A 418 -6.63 22.90 -30.73
N ALA A 419 -6.88 24.20 -30.64
CA ALA A 419 -8.14 24.79 -31.08
C ALA A 419 -8.37 24.67 -32.60
N ASN A 420 -7.30 24.63 -33.41
CA ASN A 420 -7.39 24.40 -34.84
C ASN A 420 -7.90 22.99 -35.18
N LEU A 421 -7.69 21.99 -34.32
CA LEU A 421 -8.27 20.65 -34.51
C LEU A 421 -9.80 20.70 -34.45
N VAL A 422 -10.37 21.52 -33.56
CA VAL A 422 -11.82 21.74 -33.49
C VAL A 422 -12.33 22.35 -34.80
N THR A 423 -11.62 23.34 -35.33
CA THR A 423 -11.97 23.98 -36.62
C THR A 423 -11.88 22.99 -37.78
N LEU A 424 -10.86 22.12 -37.78
CA LEU A 424 -10.66 21.13 -38.83
C LEU A 424 -11.76 20.07 -38.82
N ALA A 425 -12.08 19.49 -37.65
CA ALA A 425 -13.17 18.52 -37.49
C ALA A 425 -14.51 19.10 -37.98
N ARG A 426 -14.83 20.34 -37.59
CA ARG A 426 -16.04 21.03 -38.07
C ARG A 426 -16.07 21.25 -39.58
N LYS A 427 -14.93 21.52 -40.21
CA LYS A 427 -14.83 21.62 -41.68
C LYS A 427 -15.06 20.28 -42.38
N GLN A 428 -14.79 19.17 -41.69
CA GLN A 428 -15.03 17.81 -42.18
C GLN A 428 -16.46 17.32 -41.91
N GLY A 429 -17.31 18.15 -41.28
CA GLY A 429 -18.71 17.86 -41.02
C GLY A 429 -19.02 17.44 -39.58
N ASP A 430 -18.02 17.34 -38.72
CA ASP A 430 -18.23 16.95 -37.32
C ASP A 430 -18.93 18.02 -36.49
N SER A 431 -19.60 17.58 -35.43
CA SER A 431 -20.19 18.48 -34.43
C SER A 431 -19.13 19.29 -33.68
N PHE A 432 -19.56 20.35 -33.00
CA PHE A 432 -18.65 21.13 -32.14
C PHE A 432 -18.08 20.27 -31.01
N GLU A 433 -18.93 19.43 -30.40
CA GLU A 433 -18.59 18.49 -29.34
C GLU A 433 -17.55 17.47 -29.81
N GLU A 434 -17.70 16.90 -31.01
CA GLU A 434 -16.72 15.99 -31.61
C GLU A 434 -15.39 16.71 -31.89
N GLY A 435 -15.43 17.94 -32.39
CA GLY A 435 -14.22 18.74 -32.55
C GLY A 435 -13.49 19.02 -31.22
N ILE A 436 -14.24 19.28 -30.14
CA ILE A 436 -13.67 19.38 -28.78
C ILE A 436 -13.07 18.04 -28.37
N ALA A 437 -13.76 16.93 -28.62
CA ALA A 437 -13.28 15.60 -28.28
C ALA A 437 -11.90 15.33 -28.91
N THR A 438 -11.76 15.56 -30.22
CA THR A 438 -10.48 15.41 -30.95
C THR A 438 -9.36 16.24 -30.31
N ALA A 439 -9.65 17.50 -29.97
CA ALA A 439 -8.66 18.38 -29.38
C ALA A 439 -8.25 17.95 -27.96
N LEU A 440 -9.19 17.49 -27.13
CA LEU A 440 -8.89 16.98 -25.79
C LEU A 440 -8.11 15.67 -25.84
N GLN A 441 -8.44 14.76 -26.76
CA GLN A 441 -7.69 13.53 -27.00
C GLN A 441 -6.23 13.84 -27.35
N ALA A 442 -6.00 14.76 -28.28
CA ALA A 442 -4.66 15.21 -28.66
C ALA A 442 -3.86 15.81 -27.48
N ILE A 443 -4.53 16.48 -26.55
CA ILE A 443 -3.91 16.98 -25.30
C ILE A 443 -3.52 15.82 -24.38
N LEU A 444 -4.37 14.80 -24.23
CA LEU A 444 -4.17 13.66 -23.33
C LEU A 444 -3.15 12.63 -23.84
N VAL A 445 -2.71 12.71 -25.10
CA VAL A 445 -1.59 11.92 -25.64
C VAL A 445 -0.32 12.77 -25.81
N SER A 446 -0.38 14.05 -25.47
CA SER A 446 0.78 14.96 -25.56
C SER A 446 1.84 14.60 -24.52
N PRO A 447 3.15 14.69 -24.86
CA PRO A 447 4.22 14.57 -23.87
C PRO A 447 4.06 15.53 -22.68
N ASN A 448 3.49 16.72 -22.88
CA ASN A 448 3.23 17.69 -21.80
C ASN A 448 2.19 17.18 -20.78
N PHE A 449 1.32 16.25 -21.16
CA PHE A 449 0.39 15.59 -20.25
C PHE A 449 0.98 14.29 -19.69
N LEU A 450 1.47 13.41 -20.58
CA LEU A 450 1.97 12.08 -20.20
C LEU A 450 3.22 12.14 -19.31
N TYR A 451 3.99 13.24 -19.38
CA TYR A 451 5.19 13.44 -18.59
C TYR A 451 5.10 14.68 -17.71
N ARG A 452 5.67 14.58 -16.50
CA ARG A 452 6.02 15.72 -15.65
C ARG A 452 7.43 16.15 -16.04
N MET A 453 7.48 17.08 -16.99
CA MET A 453 8.74 17.65 -17.46
C MET A 453 9.11 18.87 -16.63
N GLU A 454 10.39 18.92 -16.24
CA GLU A 454 10.98 20.07 -15.58
C GLU A 454 11.99 20.73 -16.50
N THR A 455 11.99 22.07 -16.53
CA THR A 455 12.84 22.87 -17.41
C THR A 455 14.14 23.20 -16.70
N ASP A 456 15.26 23.03 -17.38
CA ASP A 456 16.57 23.42 -16.85
C ASP A 456 16.63 24.96 -16.74
N GLN A 457 16.76 25.45 -15.50
CA GLN A 457 17.00 26.86 -15.22
C GLN A 457 18.51 27.11 -15.12
N PRO A 458 19.02 28.28 -15.55
CA PRO A 458 20.42 28.60 -15.39
C PRO A 458 20.77 28.63 -13.89
N PRO A 459 21.91 28.05 -13.50
CA PRO A 459 22.35 28.12 -12.11
C PRO A 459 22.65 29.57 -11.71
N GLN A 460 22.44 29.88 -10.44
CA GLN A 460 22.96 31.12 -9.86
C GLN A 460 24.49 31.01 -9.72
N ALA A 461 25.20 32.13 -9.81
CA ALA A 461 26.67 32.15 -9.71
C ALA A 461 27.15 31.41 -8.43
N GLY A 462 28.05 30.44 -8.62
CA GLY A 462 28.61 29.62 -7.52
C GLY A 462 27.71 28.49 -7.03
N ARG A 463 26.67 28.07 -7.78
CA ARG A 463 25.85 26.90 -7.47
C ARG A 463 25.74 25.95 -8.66
N SER A 464 25.76 24.66 -8.40
CA SER A 464 25.52 23.57 -9.37
C SER A 464 24.02 23.23 -9.57
N TRP A 465 23.12 23.98 -8.94
CA TRP A 465 21.67 23.74 -8.97
C TRP A 465 20.86 25.03 -9.08
N ALA A 466 19.59 24.88 -9.50
CA ALA A 466 18.64 25.96 -9.67
C ALA A 466 17.26 25.59 -9.11
N PRO A 467 16.47 26.58 -8.64
CA PRO A 467 15.11 26.34 -8.20
C PRO A 467 14.22 25.86 -9.35
N VAL A 468 13.37 24.87 -9.09
CA VAL A 468 12.27 24.55 -10.02
C VAL A 468 11.28 25.72 -10.05
N THR A 469 10.58 25.89 -11.16
CA THR A 469 9.56 26.94 -11.31
C THR A 469 8.43 26.74 -10.29
N GLN A 470 7.63 27.78 -10.06
CA GLN A 470 6.51 27.70 -9.11
C GLN A 470 5.47 26.66 -9.53
N TYR A 471 5.24 26.49 -10.84
CA TYR A 471 4.32 25.48 -11.38
C TYR A 471 4.89 24.06 -11.26
N GLU A 472 6.19 23.89 -11.47
CA GLU A 472 6.86 22.61 -11.23
C GLU A 472 6.84 22.24 -9.74
N LEU A 473 7.04 23.21 -8.83
CA LEU A 473 6.88 22.99 -7.38
C LEU A 473 5.45 22.60 -7.01
N ALA A 474 4.44 23.26 -7.58
CA ALA A 474 3.04 22.87 -7.42
C ALA A 474 2.81 21.43 -7.92
N SER A 475 3.35 21.09 -9.08
CA SER A 475 3.28 19.74 -9.66
C SER A 475 3.93 18.71 -8.71
N ARG A 476 5.17 18.94 -8.26
CA ARG A 476 5.84 18.07 -7.27
C ARG A 476 4.99 17.85 -6.02
N LEU A 477 4.43 18.92 -5.43
CA LEU A 477 3.55 18.82 -4.27
C LEU A 477 2.31 17.97 -4.54
N SER A 478 1.62 18.21 -5.66
CA SER A 478 0.38 17.54 -6.00
C SER A 478 0.57 16.04 -6.27
N TYR A 479 1.61 15.64 -6.98
CA TYR A 479 1.87 14.23 -7.25
C TYR A 479 2.45 13.50 -6.04
N PHE A 480 3.22 14.21 -5.21
CA PHE A 480 3.68 13.66 -3.95
C PHE A 480 2.51 13.36 -3.00
N LEU A 481 1.59 14.30 -2.80
CA LEU A 481 0.54 14.18 -1.76
C LEU A 481 -0.78 13.58 -2.26
N TRP A 482 -1.11 13.77 -3.54
CA TRP A 482 -2.41 13.41 -4.12
C TRP A 482 -2.30 12.48 -5.34
N SER A 483 -1.09 12.16 -5.81
CA SER A 483 -0.83 11.36 -7.02
C SER A 483 -1.67 11.81 -8.23
N THR A 484 -1.84 13.13 -8.37
CA THR A 484 -2.58 13.77 -9.47
C THR A 484 -2.14 15.22 -9.58
N MET A 485 -2.63 15.91 -10.61
CA MET A 485 -2.27 17.29 -10.91
C MET A 485 -2.71 18.30 -9.83
N PRO A 486 -2.06 19.49 -9.77
CA PRO A 486 -2.44 20.56 -8.87
C PRO A 486 -3.90 20.99 -9.06
N ASP A 487 -4.56 21.35 -7.97
CA ASP A 487 -5.86 22.00 -8.05
C ASP A 487 -5.74 23.49 -8.42
N GLU A 488 -6.89 24.13 -8.66
CA GLU A 488 -6.94 25.53 -9.09
C GLU A 488 -6.32 26.48 -8.06
N GLU A 489 -6.49 26.21 -6.77
CA GLU A 489 -5.89 27.04 -5.71
C GLU A 489 -4.35 26.96 -5.77
N LEU A 490 -3.78 25.76 -5.86
CA LEU A 490 -2.33 25.59 -5.89
C LEU A 490 -1.72 26.18 -7.17
N LEU A 491 -2.36 26.00 -8.34
CA LEU A 491 -1.95 26.64 -9.59
C LEU A 491 -2.01 28.17 -9.50
N ARG A 492 -3.07 28.72 -8.90
CA ARG A 492 -3.21 30.17 -8.72
C ARG A 492 -2.11 30.74 -7.83
N VAL A 493 -1.80 30.09 -6.71
CA VAL A 493 -0.72 30.51 -5.80
C VAL A 493 0.65 30.41 -6.49
N ALA A 494 0.87 29.36 -7.28
CA ALA A 494 2.08 29.22 -8.10
C ALA A 494 2.20 30.34 -9.13
N GLY A 495 1.11 30.66 -9.83
CA GLY A 495 1.08 31.73 -10.82
C GLY A 495 1.30 33.14 -10.27
N GLN A 496 0.97 33.36 -8.99
CA GLN A 496 1.27 34.60 -8.27
C GLN A 496 2.72 34.67 -7.77
N GLY A 497 3.53 33.62 -7.94
CA GLY A 497 4.91 33.58 -7.42
C GLY A 497 5.01 33.40 -5.91
N GLY A 498 3.89 33.11 -5.22
CA GLY A 498 3.83 33.07 -3.76
C GLY A 498 4.14 31.70 -3.15
N LEU A 499 4.13 30.61 -3.94
CA LEU A 499 4.15 29.25 -3.41
C LEU A 499 5.41 28.92 -2.59
N ARG A 500 6.57 29.45 -2.99
CA ARG A 500 7.84 29.25 -2.26
C ARG A 500 7.95 30.04 -0.94
N ASN A 501 7.01 30.94 -0.64
CA ASN A 501 6.98 31.60 0.67
C ASN A 501 6.73 30.55 1.76
N PRO A 502 7.57 30.44 2.81
CA PRO A 502 7.47 29.37 3.81
C PRO A 502 6.10 29.25 4.49
N ALA A 503 5.45 30.38 4.79
CA ALA A 503 4.12 30.38 5.43
C ALA A 503 3.03 29.91 4.45
N VAL A 504 3.12 30.33 3.18
CA VAL A 504 2.18 29.91 2.13
C VAL A 504 2.36 28.43 1.81
N LEU A 505 3.60 27.96 1.67
CA LEU A 505 3.93 26.56 1.40
C LEU A 505 3.39 25.67 2.51
N THR A 506 3.66 26.02 3.78
CA THR A 506 3.16 25.30 4.94
C THR A 506 1.63 25.25 4.97
N LYS A 507 0.96 26.38 4.65
CA LYS A 507 -0.51 26.43 4.57
C LYS A 507 -1.05 25.51 3.49
N GLN A 508 -0.44 25.50 2.30
CA GLN A 508 -0.85 24.63 1.19
C GLN A 508 -0.64 23.16 1.49
N VAL A 509 0.52 22.78 2.04
CA VAL A 509 0.80 21.39 2.46
C VAL A 509 -0.23 20.91 3.48
N ARG A 510 -0.50 21.68 4.54
CA ARG A 510 -1.50 21.31 5.56
C ARG A 510 -2.91 21.20 5.00
N ARG A 511 -3.29 22.09 4.07
CA ARG A 511 -4.58 22.00 3.34
C ARG A 511 -4.66 20.68 2.57
N MET A 512 -3.61 20.35 1.82
CA MET A 512 -3.57 19.15 0.98
C MET A 512 -3.58 17.85 1.79
N LEU A 513 -2.90 17.81 2.94
CA LEU A 513 -2.91 16.65 3.84
C LEU A 513 -4.29 16.40 4.48
N ARG A 514 -5.14 17.43 4.62
CA ARG A 514 -6.51 17.30 5.15
C ARG A 514 -7.54 16.96 4.08
N ASP A 515 -7.20 17.15 2.80
CA ASP A 515 -8.08 16.83 1.69
C ASP A 515 -8.22 15.30 1.54
N PRO A 516 -9.41 14.76 1.21
CA PRO A 516 -9.59 13.34 0.95
C PRO A 516 -8.62 12.72 -0.07
N LYS A 517 -8.13 13.50 -1.04
CA LYS A 517 -7.11 13.04 -2.01
C LYS A 517 -5.79 12.62 -1.37
N SER A 518 -5.53 13.01 -0.12
CA SER A 518 -4.37 12.51 0.64
C SER A 518 -4.41 10.99 0.88
N SER A 519 -5.54 10.31 0.63
CA SER A 519 -5.58 8.84 0.61
C SER A 519 -4.61 8.26 -0.42
N ALA A 520 -4.32 8.98 -1.51
CA ALA A 520 -3.34 8.57 -2.51
C ALA A 520 -1.93 8.41 -1.92
N LEU A 521 -1.56 9.19 -0.89
CA LEU A 521 -0.30 9.00 -0.18
C LEU A 521 -0.32 7.69 0.63
N VAL A 522 -1.46 7.31 1.19
CA VAL A 522 -1.58 6.02 1.91
C VAL A 522 -1.52 4.85 0.93
N GLU A 523 -2.32 4.90 -0.13
CA GLU A 523 -2.42 3.84 -1.13
C GLU A 523 -1.11 3.70 -1.94
N GLY A 524 -0.55 4.83 -2.38
CA GLY A 524 0.60 4.91 -3.26
C GLY A 524 1.94 4.81 -2.54
N PHE A 525 2.12 5.46 -1.38
CA PHE A 525 3.37 5.36 -0.62
C PHE A 525 3.31 4.24 0.41
N ALA A 526 2.40 4.31 1.38
CA ALA A 526 2.39 3.34 2.50
C ALA A 526 2.03 1.92 2.03
N GLY A 527 1.14 1.77 1.05
CA GLY A 527 0.78 0.50 0.43
C GLY A 527 1.95 -0.23 -0.22
N GLN A 528 2.91 0.52 -0.77
CA GLN A 528 4.13 -0.01 -1.38
C GLN A 528 5.22 -0.23 -0.34
N TRP A 529 5.47 0.76 0.52
CA TRP A 529 6.48 0.70 1.57
C TRP A 529 6.23 -0.45 2.55
N LEU A 530 5.01 -0.56 3.08
CA LEU A 530 4.65 -1.64 4.01
C LEU A 530 4.16 -2.90 3.28
N GLN A 531 4.10 -2.84 1.94
CA GLN A 531 3.72 -3.94 1.04
C GLN A 531 2.29 -4.49 1.23
N PHE A 532 1.44 -3.85 2.04
CA PHE A 532 0.11 -4.38 2.35
C PHE A 532 -0.82 -4.44 1.13
N ARG A 533 -0.52 -3.75 0.02
CA ARG A 533 -1.25 -3.92 -1.26
C ARG A 533 -1.16 -5.35 -1.80
N ASN A 534 -0.11 -6.10 -1.43
CA ASN A 534 0.08 -7.48 -1.85
C ASN A 534 -0.96 -8.42 -1.21
N ILE A 535 -1.72 -7.95 -0.21
CA ILE A 535 -2.84 -8.69 0.35
C ILE A 535 -3.87 -9.06 -0.73
N ASP A 536 -3.95 -8.36 -1.85
CA ASP A 536 -4.90 -8.68 -2.93
C ASP A 536 -4.52 -9.97 -3.70
N VAL A 537 -3.24 -10.34 -3.70
CA VAL A 537 -2.72 -11.44 -4.53
C VAL A 537 -2.29 -12.68 -3.74
N VAL A 538 -2.15 -12.56 -2.40
CA VAL A 538 -1.83 -13.72 -1.55
C VAL A 538 -3.01 -14.69 -1.48
N LYS A 539 -2.73 -15.99 -1.46
CA LYS A 539 -3.73 -17.05 -1.35
C LYS A 539 -3.39 -17.96 -0.18
N PRO A 540 -3.81 -17.61 1.06
CA PRO A 540 -3.76 -18.53 2.19
C PRO A 540 -4.48 -19.83 1.84
N ASP A 541 -3.93 -20.93 2.35
CA ASP A 541 -4.49 -22.26 2.18
C ASP A 541 -5.88 -22.34 2.83
N GLN A 542 -6.90 -22.63 2.02
CA GLN A 542 -8.30 -22.59 2.45
C GLN A 542 -8.65 -23.73 3.41
N GLU A 543 -7.93 -24.85 3.39
CA GLU A 543 -8.15 -25.96 4.33
C GLU A 543 -7.64 -25.59 5.72
N ARG A 544 -6.49 -24.92 5.80
CA ARG A 544 -5.88 -24.46 7.06
C ARG A 544 -6.50 -23.18 7.59
N PHE A 545 -6.92 -22.27 6.71
CA PHE A 545 -7.44 -20.95 7.06
C PHE A 545 -8.83 -20.70 6.46
N PRO A 546 -9.85 -21.50 6.84
CA PRO A 546 -11.18 -21.46 6.22
C PRO A 546 -11.96 -20.16 6.47
N VAL A 547 -11.49 -19.32 7.41
CA VAL A 547 -12.06 -18.00 7.70
C VAL A 547 -11.51 -16.90 6.77
N PHE A 548 -10.46 -17.18 6.00
CA PHE A 548 -9.86 -16.21 5.09
C PHE A 548 -10.60 -16.18 3.75
N ASP A 549 -11.48 -15.20 3.59
CA ASP A 549 -12.19 -14.91 2.35
C ASP A 549 -11.96 -13.45 1.92
N ASP A 550 -12.57 -13.05 0.80
CA ASP A 550 -12.38 -11.70 0.26
C ASP A 550 -12.98 -10.60 1.14
N GLY A 551 -14.02 -10.91 1.93
CA GLY A 551 -14.57 -9.99 2.92
C GLY A 551 -13.58 -9.69 4.04
N LEU A 552 -12.90 -10.73 4.55
CA LEU A 552 -11.84 -10.54 5.55
C LEU A 552 -10.62 -9.83 4.95
N ARG A 553 -10.20 -10.22 3.75
CA ARG A 553 -9.11 -9.59 3.00
C ARG A 553 -9.33 -8.08 2.83
N HIS A 554 -10.53 -7.70 2.37
CA HIS A 554 -10.93 -6.30 2.22
C HIS A 554 -10.88 -5.56 3.56
N ALA A 555 -11.39 -6.18 4.62
CA ALA A 555 -11.41 -5.56 5.94
C ALA A 555 -10.00 -5.32 6.52
N MET A 556 -9.10 -6.29 6.36
CA MET A 556 -7.69 -6.19 6.78
C MET A 556 -6.96 -5.05 6.05
N ARG A 557 -7.18 -4.91 4.74
CA ARG A 557 -6.61 -3.82 3.96
C ARG A 557 -7.15 -2.47 4.44
N ARG A 558 -8.47 -2.38 4.62
CA ARG A 558 -9.14 -1.14 5.00
C ARG A 558 -8.75 -0.64 6.39
N GLU A 559 -8.51 -1.55 7.34
CA GLU A 559 -7.93 -1.21 8.65
C GLU A 559 -6.62 -0.41 8.48
N THR A 560 -5.67 -0.96 7.72
CA THR A 560 -4.35 -0.37 7.53
C THR A 560 -4.42 0.98 6.82
N GLU A 561 -5.27 1.10 5.80
CA GLU A 561 -5.48 2.37 5.09
C GLU A 561 -6.07 3.46 6.00
N LEU A 562 -7.10 3.12 6.78
CA LEU A 562 -7.74 4.06 7.70
C LEU A 562 -6.80 4.46 8.85
N PHE A 563 -6.07 3.50 9.40
CA PHE A 563 -5.10 3.72 10.46
C PHE A 563 -4.02 4.70 10.04
N ILE A 564 -3.33 4.44 8.93
CA ILE A 564 -2.28 5.33 8.44
C ILE A 564 -2.88 6.67 7.99
N GLY A 565 -4.04 6.64 7.32
CA GLY A 565 -4.76 7.85 6.93
C GLY A 565 -5.12 8.75 8.12
N SER A 566 -5.43 8.18 9.29
CA SER A 566 -5.65 8.95 10.52
C SER A 566 -4.37 9.66 10.98
N ILE A 567 -3.23 8.97 10.99
CA ILE A 567 -1.93 9.55 11.36
C ILE A 567 -1.57 10.72 10.42
N VAL A 568 -1.82 10.56 9.12
CA VAL A 568 -1.56 11.60 8.11
C VAL A 568 -2.47 12.83 8.33
N ARG A 569 -3.79 12.64 8.43
CA ARG A 569 -4.78 13.73 8.47
C ARG A 569 -4.82 14.45 9.81
N GLU A 570 -4.58 13.72 10.90
CA GLU A 570 -4.66 14.23 12.28
C GLU A 570 -3.29 14.68 12.82
N ASP A 571 -2.23 14.59 12.00
CA ASP A 571 -0.85 14.89 12.41
C ASP A 571 -0.39 14.03 13.61
N GLY A 572 -0.65 12.73 13.52
CA GLY A 572 -0.24 11.72 14.50
C GLY A 572 1.27 11.55 14.58
N SER A 573 1.74 10.81 15.59
CA SER A 573 3.18 10.51 15.70
C SER A 573 3.56 9.42 14.71
N LEU A 574 4.74 9.51 14.11
CA LEU A 574 5.32 8.42 13.33
C LEU A 574 5.45 7.14 14.18
N LEU A 575 5.63 7.28 15.50
CA LEU A 575 5.79 6.15 16.42
C LEU A 575 4.48 5.37 16.64
N ASP A 576 3.33 5.97 16.30
CA ASP A 576 2.04 5.27 16.32
C ASP A 576 2.03 4.12 15.31
N LEU A 577 2.81 4.23 14.22
CA LEU A 577 2.99 3.12 13.26
C LEU A 577 3.58 1.87 13.94
N LEU A 578 4.48 2.04 14.91
CA LEU A 578 5.07 0.91 15.63
C LEU A 578 4.13 0.38 16.71
N ASP A 579 3.49 1.29 17.44
CA ASP A 579 2.75 0.97 18.67
C ASP A 579 1.79 2.10 19.06
N ALA A 580 0.62 2.08 18.42
CA ALA A 580 -0.53 2.89 18.79
C ALA A 580 -1.40 2.16 19.82
N ASN A 581 -2.18 2.92 20.57
CA ASN A 581 -3.22 2.40 21.46
C ASN A 581 -4.59 2.23 20.77
N TYR A 582 -4.66 2.40 19.45
CA TYR A 582 -5.91 2.30 18.70
C TYR A 582 -5.71 1.60 17.35
N THR A 583 -6.80 1.11 16.78
CA THR A 583 -6.89 0.70 15.36
C THR A 583 -8.29 1.02 14.80
N PHE A 584 -8.58 0.62 13.55
CA PHE A 584 -9.89 0.78 12.92
C PHE A 584 -10.52 -0.56 12.59
N LEU A 585 -11.69 -0.83 13.18
CA LEU A 585 -12.37 -2.11 13.05
C LEU A 585 -13.82 -1.92 12.60
N ASN A 586 -14.29 -2.81 11.74
CA ASN A 586 -15.70 -3.14 11.61
C ASN A 586 -15.98 -4.46 12.36
N GLU A 587 -17.25 -4.88 12.40
CA GLU A 587 -17.66 -6.07 13.16
C GLU A 587 -16.90 -7.34 12.76
N ARG A 588 -16.71 -7.56 11.46
CA ARG A 588 -16.03 -8.75 10.93
C ARG A 588 -14.59 -8.84 11.42
N LEU A 589 -13.84 -7.75 11.30
CA LEU A 589 -12.45 -7.72 11.71
C LEU A 589 -12.30 -7.77 13.24
N ALA A 590 -13.20 -7.12 13.97
CA ALA A 590 -13.23 -7.17 15.43
C ALA A 590 -13.43 -8.60 15.94
N ARG A 591 -14.39 -9.35 15.36
CA ARG A 591 -14.58 -10.78 15.66
C ARG A 591 -13.33 -11.59 15.33
N PHE A 592 -12.72 -11.36 14.17
CA PHE A 592 -11.48 -12.04 13.77
C PHE A 592 -10.32 -11.77 14.74
N TYR A 593 -10.29 -10.58 15.36
CA TYR A 593 -9.28 -10.21 16.35
C TYR A 593 -9.63 -10.59 17.79
N GLY A 594 -10.86 -11.03 18.06
CA GLY A 594 -11.35 -11.29 19.42
C GLY A 594 -11.55 -10.00 20.23
N ILE A 595 -12.00 -8.93 19.58
CA ILE A 595 -12.27 -7.63 20.21
C ILE A 595 -13.79 -7.41 20.25
N ASP A 596 -14.34 -7.27 21.45
CA ASP A 596 -15.76 -7.05 21.67
C ASP A 596 -16.19 -5.58 21.49
N GLY A 597 -17.50 -5.34 21.44
CA GLY A 597 -18.07 -3.98 21.44
C GLY A 597 -18.09 -3.27 20.07
N VAL A 598 -17.75 -3.98 18.99
CA VAL A 598 -17.81 -3.46 17.62
C VAL A 598 -18.88 -4.21 16.82
N SER A 599 -19.90 -3.50 16.35
CA SER A 599 -20.97 -4.04 15.51
C SER A 599 -21.19 -3.18 14.27
N GLY A 600 -21.71 -3.75 13.18
CA GLY A 600 -21.96 -3.04 11.94
C GLY A 600 -20.82 -3.11 10.91
N PRO A 601 -21.11 -2.77 9.64
CA PRO A 601 -20.14 -2.78 8.55
C PRO A 601 -19.16 -1.60 8.58
N GLU A 602 -19.54 -0.52 9.27
CA GLU A 602 -18.76 0.70 9.35
C GLU A 602 -17.51 0.55 10.21
N PHE A 603 -16.37 0.98 9.65
CA PHE A 603 -15.12 1.06 10.38
C PHE A 603 -15.16 2.20 11.40
N ARG A 604 -14.77 1.90 12.63
CA ARG A 604 -14.62 2.88 13.71
C ARG A 604 -13.26 2.78 14.36
N ARG A 605 -12.79 3.88 14.92
CA ARG A 605 -11.59 3.89 15.77
C ARG A 605 -11.91 3.14 17.07
N VAL A 606 -11.09 2.16 17.41
CA VAL A 606 -11.25 1.30 18.59
C VAL A 606 -10.00 1.39 19.44
N ASP A 607 -10.18 1.61 20.74
CA ASP A 607 -9.11 1.54 21.73
C ASP A 607 -8.69 0.07 21.91
N VAL A 608 -7.41 -0.19 21.72
CA VAL A 608 -6.80 -1.52 21.87
C VAL A 608 -5.71 -1.52 22.96
N ALA A 609 -5.61 -0.45 23.75
CA ALA A 609 -4.79 -0.39 24.94
C ALA A 609 -5.16 -1.54 25.88
N GLY A 610 -4.15 -2.30 26.32
CA GLY A 610 -4.35 -3.42 27.24
C GLY A 610 -4.85 -4.72 26.60
N THR A 611 -5.20 -4.72 25.30
CA THR A 611 -5.40 -5.97 24.57
C THR A 611 -4.04 -6.66 24.35
N ALA A 612 -4.01 -7.99 24.30
CA ALA A 612 -2.77 -8.73 24.01
C ALA A 612 -2.20 -8.41 22.61
N ARG A 613 -3.08 -8.03 21.67
CA ARG A 613 -2.75 -7.65 20.30
C ARG A 613 -2.05 -6.28 20.22
N GLY A 614 -2.56 -5.29 20.96
CA GLY A 614 -2.18 -3.88 20.85
C GLY A 614 -2.46 -3.28 19.46
N GLY A 615 -2.01 -2.05 19.22
CA GLY A 615 -2.13 -1.37 17.92
C GLY A 615 -0.81 -1.30 17.15
N GLY A 616 -0.77 -0.47 16.11
CA GLY A 616 0.38 -0.32 15.21
C GLY A 616 0.46 -1.42 14.14
N VAL A 617 1.20 -1.15 13.06
CA VAL A 617 1.18 -1.97 11.83
C VAL A 617 1.71 -3.39 12.03
N LEU A 618 2.49 -3.63 13.09
CA LEU A 618 2.97 -4.96 13.48
C LEU A 618 1.85 -5.89 13.99
N ALA A 619 0.69 -5.34 14.38
CA ALA A 619 -0.48 -6.10 14.79
C ALA A 619 -1.55 -6.24 13.69
N HIS A 620 -1.36 -5.58 12.54
CA HIS A 620 -2.33 -5.58 11.45
C HIS A 620 -2.23 -6.87 10.64
N ALA A 621 -3.36 -7.54 10.45
CA ALA A 621 -3.38 -8.81 9.75
C ALA A 621 -3.00 -8.70 8.26
N SER A 622 -3.19 -7.53 7.62
CA SER A 622 -2.72 -7.30 6.25
C SER A 622 -1.19 -7.43 6.13
N VAL A 623 -0.44 -7.00 7.16
CA VAL A 623 1.03 -7.10 7.22
C VAL A 623 1.45 -8.51 7.62
N LEU A 624 0.81 -9.09 8.62
CA LEU A 624 1.12 -10.43 9.13
C LEU A 624 0.88 -11.51 8.07
N THR A 625 -0.10 -11.32 7.20
CA THR A 625 -0.43 -12.26 6.11
C THR A 625 0.61 -12.21 4.98
N ILE A 626 0.98 -11.02 4.50
CA ILE A 626 1.96 -10.89 3.40
C ILE A 626 3.38 -11.33 3.80
N SER A 627 3.66 -11.35 5.11
CA SER A 627 4.95 -11.76 5.69
C SER A 627 4.93 -13.22 6.17
N SER A 628 3.96 -14.01 5.70
CA SER A 628 3.82 -15.44 6.02
C SER A 628 3.70 -16.27 4.74
N TYR A 629 3.82 -17.59 4.85
CA TYR A 629 3.49 -18.50 3.76
C TYR A 629 2.00 -18.79 3.72
N SER A 630 1.49 -19.32 2.61
CA SER A 630 0.07 -19.66 2.47
C SER A 630 -0.40 -20.68 3.52
N THR A 631 0.49 -21.53 4.02
CA THR A 631 0.16 -22.64 4.94
C THR A 631 0.54 -22.38 6.40
N ARG A 632 1.42 -21.40 6.70
CA ARG A 632 2.01 -21.23 8.05
C ARG A 632 2.68 -19.87 8.23
N THR A 633 2.99 -19.53 9.49
CA THR A 633 3.81 -18.36 9.84
C THR A 633 5.24 -18.48 9.30
N SER A 634 5.96 -17.36 9.25
CA SER A 634 7.37 -17.34 8.88
C SER A 634 8.14 -16.29 9.70
N PRO A 635 8.82 -16.68 10.79
CA PRO A 635 9.68 -15.78 11.57
C PRO A 635 10.73 -15.10 10.69
N VAL A 636 11.24 -15.81 9.68
CA VAL A 636 12.24 -15.30 8.75
C VAL A 636 11.67 -14.16 7.91
N LEU A 637 10.51 -14.35 7.28
CA LEU A 637 9.88 -13.32 6.43
C LEU A 637 9.37 -12.13 7.27
N ARG A 638 8.84 -12.39 8.47
CA ARG A 638 8.43 -11.33 9.42
C ARG A 638 9.61 -10.51 9.89
N GLY A 639 10.69 -11.16 10.32
CA GLY A 639 11.93 -10.51 10.74
C GLY A 639 12.57 -9.71 9.61
N LYS A 640 12.64 -10.28 8.41
CA LYS A 640 13.06 -9.58 7.19
C LYS A 640 12.20 -8.34 6.95
N TRP A 641 10.88 -8.48 7.02
CA TRP A 641 9.96 -7.36 6.78
C TRP A 641 10.18 -6.23 7.80
N ILE A 642 10.38 -6.55 9.09
CA ILE A 642 10.70 -5.56 10.13
C ILE A 642 12.02 -4.84 9.80
N LEU A 643 13.06 -5.61 9.48
CA LEU A 643 14.39 -5.07 9.18
C LEU A 643 14.38 -4.16 7.94
N GLU A 644 13.78 -4.63 6.86
CA GLU A 644 13.76 -3.94 5.58
C GLU A 644 12.84 -2.71 5.59
N ASN A 645 11.63 -2.84 6.16
CA ASN A 645 10.61 -1.80 6.06
C ASN A 645 10.60 -0.85 7.25
N LEU A 646 10.88 -1.31 8.48
CA LEU A 646 10.82 -0.44 9.67
C LEU A 646 12.21 0.04 10.09
N LEU A 647 13.21 -0.84 10.08
CA LEU A 647 14.54 -0.51 10.60
C LEU A 647 15.53 -0.04 9.53
N ASN A 648 15.13 -0.08 8.25
CA ASN A 648 15.96 0.28 7.10
C ASN A 648 17.34 -0.41 7.11
N ALA A 649 17.35 -1.69 7.50
CA ALA A 649 18.53 -2.53 7.64
C ALA A 649 18.30 -3.87 6.91
N PRO A 650 18.09 -3.85 5.58
CA PRO A 650 17.72 -5.05 4.83
C PRO A 650 18.74 -6.17 5.03
N PRO A 651 18.29 -7.42 5.25
CA PRO A 651 19.21 -8.55 5.37
C PRO A 651 19.95 -8.78 4.04
N PRO A 652 21.17 -9.35 4.08
CA PRO A 652 21.90 -9.69 2.85
C PRO A 652 21.14 -10.74 2.03
N ALA A 653 21.44 -10.81 0.73
CA ALA A 653 20.83 -11.81 -0.16
C ALA A 653 21.10 -13.25 0.35
N PRO A 654 20.14 -14.18 0.20
CA PRO A 654 20.31 -15.55 0.65
C PRO A 654 21.44 -16.24 -0.15
N PRO A 655 22.18 -17.18 0.47
CA PRO A 655 23.13 -18.03 -0.26
C PRO A 655 22.42 -18.83 -1.37
N ALA A 656 23.12 -19.10 -2.47
CA ALA A 656 22.54 -19.73 -3.67
C ALA A 656 22.02 -21.18 -3.47
N SER A 657 22.28 -21.82 -2.33
CA SER A 657 22.01 -23.25 -2.10
C SER A 657 21.48 -23.54 -0.68
N VAL A 658 20.37 -22.92 -0.29
CA VAL A 658 19.71 -23.23 1.00
C VAL A 658 18.53 -24.19 0.76
N PRO A 659 18.53 -25.41 1.34
CA PRO A 659 17.39 -26.32 1.23
C PRO A 659 16.15 -25.74 1.97
N PRO A 660 14.94 -25.94 1.42
CA PRO A 660 13.72 -25.49 2.07
C PRO A 660 13.48 -26.23 3.39
N LEU A 661 12.75 -25.60 4.30
CA LEU A 661 12.33 -26.23 5.54
C LEU A 661 11.27 -27.30 5.28
N ASP A 662 11.27 -28.35 6.11
CA ASP A 662 10.33 -29.46 6.02
C ASP A 662 8.98 -29.07 6.63
N ASP A 663 8.10 -28.53 5.79
CA ASP A 663 6.78 -28.01 6.18
C ASP A 663 5.87 -29.06 6.84
N ALA A 664 6.09 -30.35 6.58
CA ALA A 664 5.30 -31.42 7.16
C ALA A 664 5.58 -31.61 8.67
N LYS A 665 6.76 -31.20 9.15
CA LYS A 665 7.15 -31.37 10.56
C LYS A 665 6.63 -30.26 11.48
N VAL A 666 6.26 -29.09 10.94
CA VAL A 666 5.79 -27.92 11.70
C VAL A 666 4.54 -28.27 12.52
N GLY A 667 4.63 -28.10 13.86
CA GLY A 667 3.54 -28.41 14.79
C GLY A 667 3.34 -29.91 15.08
N GLN A 668 4.06 -30.82 14.40
CA GLN A 668 3.98 -32.27 14.62
C GLN A 668 5.10 -32.77 15.54
N SER A 669 6.35 -32.46 15.21
CA SER A 669 7.54 -32.90 15.95
C SER A 669 8.17 -31.81 16.83
N GLY A 670 7.66 -30.57 16.75
CA GLY A 670 8.11 -29.41 17.51
C GLY A 670 7.48 -28.12 16.99
N THR A 671 7.64 -27.02 17.72
CA THR A 671 7.21 -25.68 17.27
C THR A 671 8.05 -25.21 16.08
N LEU A 672 7.52 -24.27 15.28
CA LEU A 672 8.31 -23.64 14.22
C LEU A 672 9.62 -23.03 14.75
N ARG A 673 9.59 -22.46 15.96
CA ARG A 673 10.78 -21.96 16.65
C ARG A 673 11.85 -23.04 16.83
N GLN A 674 11.49 -24.20 17.39
CA GLN A 674 12.45 -25.28 17.64
C GLN A 674 13.12 -25.74 16.34
N GLN A 675 12.38 -25.77 15.24
CA GLN A 675 12.94 -26.08 13.92
C GLN A 675 13.91 -25.00 13.43
N MET A 676 13.63 -23.72 13.69
CA MET A 676 14.51 -22.62 13.29
C MET A 676 15.79 -22.62 14.13
N GLU A 677 15.69 -22.90 15.43
CA GLU A 677 16.85 -23.03 16.31
C GLU A 677 17.75 -24.19 15.88
N GLU A 678 17.17 -25.33 15.46
CA GLU A 678 17.92 -26.44 14.86
C GLU A 678 18.59 -26.01 13.55
N HIS A 679 17.84 -25.37 12.64
CA HIS A 679 18.36 -24.88 11.36
C HIS A 679 19.55 -23.91 11.55
N ARG A 680 19.48 -23.07 12.59
CA ARG A 680 20.53 -22.10 12.95
C ARG A 680 21.78 -22.72 13.58
N LYS A 681 21.82 -24.02 13.90
CA LYS A 681 23.07 -24.68 14.31
C LYS A 681 24.11 -24.66 13.20
N ASN A 682 23.71 -24.49 11.94
CA ASN A 682 24.63 -24.24 10.84
C ASN A 682 25.17 -22.79 10.89
N PRO A 683 26.50 -22.59 11.06
CA PRO A 683 27.10 -21.24 11.14
C PRO A 683 26.80 -20.35 9.94
N ALA A 684 26.67 -20.92 8.73
CA ALA A 684 26.35 -20.16 7.53
C ALA A 684 24.94 -19.52 7.62
N CYS A 685 23.98 -20.23 8.20
CA CYS A 685 22.60 -19.77 8.37
C CYS A 685 22.48 -18.81 9.56
N ALA A 686 23.19 -19.09 10.66
CA ALA A 686 23.20 -18.26 11.87
C ALA A 686 23.62 -16.79 11.60
N SER A 687 24.50 -16.57 10.62
CA SER A 687 25.02 -15.25 10.25
C SER A 687 23.91 -14.22 9.96
N CYS A 688 22.82 -14.65 9.31
CA CYS A 688 21.69 -13.79 8.93
C CYS A 688 20.50 -13.97 9.88
N HIS A 689 20.21 -15.22 10.26
CA HIS A 689 19.06 -15.57 11.08
C HIS A 689 19.17 -15.12 12.54
N SER A 690 20.38 -14.86 13.05
CA SER A 690 20.57 -14.31 14.39
C SER A 690 19.95 -12.92 14.60
N VAL A 691 19.71 -12.18 13.52
CA VAL A 691 19.08 -10.85 13.55
C VAL A 691 17.58 -10.95 13.21
N MET A 692 17.23 -11.68 12.15
CA MET A 692 15.85 -11.78 11.66
C MET A 692 14.95 -12.62 12.57
N ASP A 693 15.40 -13.81 12.94
CA ASP A 693 14.52 -14.78 13.60
C ASP A 693 13.99 -14.29 14.95
N PRO A 694 14.80 -13.66 15.84
CA PRO A 694 14.27 -13.10 17.08
C PRO A 694 13.10 -12.16 16.82
N LEU A 695 13.24 -11.19 15.90
CA LEU A 695 12.18 -10.25 15.54
C LEU A 695 10.92 -10.96 15.05
N GLY A 696 11.09 -12.01 14.24
CA GLY A 696 10.00 -12.87 13.79
C GLY A 696 9.31 -13.65 14.91
N PHE A 697 10.09 -14.23 15.83
CA PHE A 697 9.57 -14.95 16.99
C PHE A 697 8.68 -14.07 17.87
N GLY A 698 9.02 -12.79 18.01
CA GLY A 698 8.19 -11.82 18.74
C GLY A 698 6.79 -11.61 18.16
N LEU A 699 6.53 -12.09 16.93
CA LEU A 699 5.22 -12.05 16.31
C LEU A 699 4.54 -13.43 16.24
N GLU A 700 5.11 -14.49 16.82
CA GLU A 700 4.54 -15.84 16.69
C GLU A 700 3.20 -16.01 17.42
N ASN A 701 2.78 -15.08 18.29
CA ASN A 701 1.40 -15.03 18.78
C ASN A 701 0.37 -14.71 17.70
N PHE A 702 0.79 -14.36 16.49
CA PHE A 702 -0.07 -14.22 15.32
C PHE A 702 0.11 -15.40 14.38
N ASN A 703 -0.99 -16.06 14.00
CA ASN A 703 -0.95 -17.13 12.98
C ASN A 703 -0.68 -16.54 11.57
N ALA A 704 -0.67 -17.39 10.53
CA ALA A 704 -0.28 -16.99 9.18
C ALA A 704 -1.20 -15.92 8.56
N ILE A 705 -2.45 -15.82 8.99
CA ILE A 705 -3.42 -14.80 8.54
C ILE A 705 -3.62 -13.68 9.58
N GLY A 706 -2.79 -13.63 10.62
CA GLY A 706 -2.83 -12.59 11.64
C GLY A 706 -3.84 -12.79 12.78
N ALA A 707 -4.50 -13.95 12.91
CA ALA A 707 -5.32 -14.24 14.09
C ALA A 707 -4.42 -14.47 15.32
N TRP A 708 -4.90 -14.10 16.51
CA TRP A 708 -4.15 -14.34 17.75
C TRP A 708 -4.16 -15.84 18.10
N ARG A 709 -3.04 -16.34 18.65
CA ARG A 709 -2.88 -17.72 19.11
C ARG A 709 -1.96 -17.83 20.32
N THR A 710 -2.21 -18.84 21.13
CA THR A 710 -1.37 -19.24 22.28
C THR A 710 -0.67 -20.58 22.06
N GLU A 711 -1.05 -21.34 21.02
CA GLU A 711 -0.51 -22.65 20.68
C GLU A 711 -0.11 -22.76 19.20
N ASP A 712 0.91 -23.58 18.92
CA ASP A 712 1.38 -24.01 17.61
C ASP A 712 1.19 -25.52 17.47
N GLY A 713 0.08 -25.93 16.87
CA GLY A 713 -0.38 -27.32 16.95
C GLY A 713 -0.75 -27.65 18.40
N LYS A 714 0.01 -28.54 19.05
CA LYS A 714 -0.18 -28.95 20.45
C LYS A 714 0.79 -28.31 21.43
N PHE A 715 1.65 -27.41 20.96
CA PHE A 715 2.73 -26.84 21.75
C PHE A 715 2.43 -25.37 22.08
N PRO A 716 2.76 -24.87 23.28
CA PRO A 716 2.61 -23.45 23.59
C PRO A 716 3.51 -22.59 22.70
N VAL A 717 3.00 -21.43 22.28
CA VAL A 717 3.79 -20.43 21.53
C VAL A 717 4.84 -19.83 22.45
N ASP A 718 6.08 -19.76 21.96
CA ASP A 718 7.18 -19.05 22.62
C ASP A 718 7.61 -17.86 21.77
N SER A 719 7.12 -16.67 22.15
CA SER A 719 7.41 -15.38 21.50
C SER A 719 8.66 -14.67 22.03
N LYS A 720 9.46 -15.32 22.88
CA LYS A 720 10.66 -14.70 23.47
C LYS A 720 11.75 -14.50 22.41
N GLY A 721 12.44 -13.36 22.45
CA GLY A 721 13.58 -13.12 21.57
C GLY A 721 14.68 -12.32 22.26
N THR A 722 15.91 -12.54 21.82
CA THR A 722 17.08 -11.74 22.22
C THR A 722 17.73 -11.19 20.96
N LEU A 723 17.85 -9.86 20.90
CA LEU A 723 18.49 -9.16 19.80
C LEU A 723 20.02 -9.26 19.90
N PRO A 724 20.76 -9.03 18.80
CA PRO A 724 22.22 -9.09 18.81
C PRO A 724 22.93 -8.15 19.80
N ASP A 725 22.24 -7.09 20.25
CA ASP A 725 22.72 -6.12 21.23
C ASP A 725 22.44 -6.52 22.70
N GLY A 726 21.84 -7.70 22.92
CA GLY A 726 21.53 -8.26 24.23
C GLY A 726 20.17 -7.85 24.80
N ARG A 727 19.42 -6.96 24.16
CA ARG A 727 18.04 -6.66 24.58
C ARG A 727 17.15 -7.87 24.35
N SER A 728 16.29 -8.19 25.31
CA SER A 728 15.36 -9.30 25.24
C SER A 728 13.92 -8.84 25.45
N PHE A 729 12.98 -9.59 24.87
CA PHE A 729 11.54 -9.41 25.04
C PHE A 729 10.85 -10.77 25.15
N GLN A 730 9.64 -10.77 25.69
CA GLN A 730 8.82 -11.96 25.89
C GLN A 730 7.50 -11.91 25.15
N SER A 731 7.09 -10.74 24.66
CA SER A 731 5.79 -10.53 24.01
C SER A 731 5.90 -9.61 22.80
N PRO A 732 4.90 -9.62 21.89
CA PRO A 732 4.79 -8.63 20.82
C PRO A 732 4.84 -7.18 21.33
N SER A 733 4.20 -6.90 22.47
CA SER A 733 4.18 -5.56 23.08
C SER A 733 5.58 -5.12 23.57
N GLU A 734 6.34 -6.04 24.18
CA GLU A 734 7.73 -5.74 24.57
C GLU A 734 8.65 -5.57 23.35
N LEU A 735 8.46 -6.35 22.28
CA LEU A 735 9.16 -6.15 21.02
C LEU A 735 8.88 -4.75 20.46
N LYS A 736 7.61 -4.33 20.40
CA LYS A 736 7.22 -2.97 19.98
C LYS A 736 7.89 -1.90 20.84
N ALA A 737 7.92 -2.06 22.15
CA ALA A 737 8.61 -1.14 23.06
C ALA A 737 10.11 -1.03 22.75
N ILE A 738 10.78 -2.14 22.45
CA ILE A 738 12.18 -2.17 22.03
C ILE A 738 12.39 -1.46 20.69
N LEU A 739 11.49 -1.64 19.72
CA LEU A 739 11.57 -0.95 18.43
C LEU A 739 11.38 0.57 18.59
N LYS A 740 10.50 1.01 19.49
CA LYS A 740 10.32 2.44 19.82
C LYS A 740 11.56 3.09 20.41
N THR A 741 12.44 2.36 21.09
CA THR A 741 13.71 2.95 21.57
C THR A 741 14.64 3.32 20.41
N GLY A 742 14.44 2.73 19.23
CA GLY A 742 15.14 3.05 17.98
C GLY A 742 14.46 4.13 17.13
N ARG A 743 13.61 4.97 17.73
CA ARG A 743 12.79 6.00 17.06
C ARG A 743 13.52 6.88 16.05
N ASP A 744 14.77 7.26 16.29
CA ASP A 744 15.53 8.11 15.36
C ASP A 744 15.96 7.35 14.11
N ALA A 745 16.37 6.08 14.26
CA ALA A 745 16.67 5.22 13.13
C ALA A 745 15.41 4.92 12.30
N PHE A 746 14.29 4.67 12.98
CA PHE A 746 12.99 4.51 12.33
C PHE A 746 12.59 5.77 11.55
N ALA A 747 12.69 6.95 12.17
CA ALA A 747 12.39 8.23 11.52
C ALA A 747 13.29 8.51 10.32
N ARG A 748 14.59 8.18 10.41
CA ARG A 748 15.54 8.30 9.30
C ARG A 748 15.17 7.36 8.15
N GLY A 749 14.91 6.09 8.44
CA GLY A 749 14.50 5.11 7.43
C GLY A 749 13.21 5.52 6.72
N LEU A 750 12.21 5.97 7.47
CA LEU A 750 10.97 6.50 6.90
C LEU A 750 11.22 7.78 6.07
N THR A 751 12.14 8.65 6.50
CA THR A 751 12.57 9.83 5.72
C THR A 751 13.16 9.43 4.37
N GLU A 752 14.03 8.41 4.33
CA GLU A 752 14.63 7.91 3.09
C GLU A 752 13.57 7.33 2.14
N LYS A 753 12.68 6.47 2.64
CA LYS A 753 11.59 5.91 1.81
C LYS A 753 10.67 7.00 1.27
N LEU A 754 10.26 7.94 2.11
CA LEU A 754 9.34 9.00 1.70
C LEU A 754 10.00 10.00 0.75
N LEU A 755 11.27 10.36 0.97
CA LEU A 755 12.00 11.25 0.07
C LEU A 755 12.22 10.58 -1.31
N THR A 756 12.53 9.28 -1.34
CA THR A 756 12.60 8.48 -2.58
C THR A 756 11.28 8.59 -3.36
N TYR A 757 10.15 8.32 -2.69
CA TYR A 757 8.81 8.42 -3.30
C TYR A 757 8.46 9.83 -3.75
N ALA A 758 8.78 10.86 -2.95
CA ALA A 758 8.46 12.25 -3.23
C ALA A 758 9.24 12.82 -4.43
N LEU A 759 10.51 12.42 -4.56
CA LEU A 759 11.37 12.83 -5.68
C LEU A 759 11.14 11.99 -6.93
N GLY A 760 10.66 10.74 -6.78
CA GLY A 760 10.50 9.80 -7.89
C GLY A 760 11.84 9.35 -8.48
N ARG A 761 12.90 9.27 -7.67
CA ARG A 761 14.22 8.76 -8.05
C ARG A 761 14.91 8.08 -6.87
N GLY A 762 15.93 7.26 -7.14
CA GLY A 762 16.82 6.75 -6.11
C GLY A 762 17.55 7.89 -5.38
N LEU A 763 17.84 7.66 -4.09
CA LEU A 763 18.62 8.58 -3.28
C LEU A 763 20.10 8.30 -3.45
N GLU A 764 20.88 9.37 -3.51
CA GLU A 764 22.32 9.35 -3.72
C GLU A 764 23.03 9.95 -2.50
N ARG A 765 24.36 9.86 -2.49
CA ARG A 765 25.18 10.40 -1.39
C ARG A 765 24.85 11.87 -1.08
N TYR A 766 24.64 12.68 -2.11
CA TYR A 766 24.36 14.11 -1.94
C TYR A 766 22.98 14.42 -1.32
N ASP A 767 22.08 13.44 -1.20
CA ASP A 767 20.78 13.62 -0.52
C ASP A 767 20.89 13.46 1.01
N ARG A 768 22.02 12.93 1.53
CA ARG A 768 22.21 12.67 2.97
C ARG A 768 22.11 13.89 3.87
N PRO A 769 22.66 15.06 3.52
CA PRO A 769 22.43 16.27 4.32
C PRO A 769 20.94 16.63 4.43
N ALA A 770 20.15 16.40 3.38
CA ALA A 770 18.71 16.62 3.42
C ALA A 770 18.02 15.61 4.34
N ILE A 771 18.36 14.32 4.24
CA ILE A 771 17.82 13.26 5.11
C ILE A 771 18.11 13.55 6.59
N ALA A 772 19.35 13.91 6.92
CA ALA A 772 19.74 14.27 8.28
C ALA A 772 18.95 15.48 8.79
N GLY A 773 18.91 16.57 8.00
CA GLY A 773 18.19 17.78 8.39
C GLY A 773 16.66 17.60 8.52
N ILE A 774 16.07 16.67 7.77
CA ILE A 774 14.66 16.29 7.94
C ILE A 774 14.48 15.47 9.23
N THR A 775 15.33 14.48 9.45
CA THR A 775 15.27 13.61 10.63
C THR A 775 15.41 14.41 11.92
N ASP A 776 16.33 15.38 11.97
CA ASP A 776 16.52 16.28 13.12
C ASP A 776 15.25 17.12 13.41
N LYS A 777 14.59 17.61 12.36
CA LYS A 777 13.32 18.36 12.47
C LYS A 777 12.17 17.47 12.95
N VAL A 778 12.13 16.24 12.48
CA VAL A 778 11.14 15.25 12.93
C VAL A 778 11.35 14.93 14.42
N GLY A 779 12.59 14.68 14.84
CA GLY A 779 12.91 14.39 16.24
C GLY A 779 12.62 15.56 17.18
N SER A 780 12.97 16.79 16.77
CA SER A 780 12.67 18.01 17.55
C SER A 780 11.19 18.41 17.54
N GLY A 781 10.41 17.89 16.59
CA GLY A 781 8.97 18.12 16.47
C GLY A 781 8.13 16.93 16.94
N ASP A 782 8.57 16.22 17.97
CA ASP A 782 7.88 15.08 18.60
C ASP A 782 7.46 13.96 17.63
N TYR A 783 8.24 13.76 16.58
CA TYR A 783 7.98 12.77 15.52
C TYR A 783 6.61 12.95 14.87
N ARG A 784 6.14 14.18 14.67
CA ARG A 784 4.87 14.45 13.98
C ARG A 784 4.96 14.17 12.49
N PHE A 785 3.92 13.57 11.91
CA PHE A 785 3.89 13.25 10.48
C PHE A 785 4.03 14.51 9.60
N SER A 786 3.44 15.64 10.01
CA SER A 786 3.55 16.90 9.27
C SER A 786 4.98 17.45 9.23
N GLN A 787 5.80 17.19 10.25
CA GLN A 787 7.21 17.61 10.27
C GLN A 787 8.03 16.85 9.24
N LEU A 788 7.73 15.57 9.05
CA LEU A 788 8.34 14.75 8.01
C LEU A 788 7.98 15.30 6.61
N ILE A 789 6.69 15.54 6.35
CA ILE A 789 6.22 16.08 5.05
C ILE A 789 6.80 17.46 4.79
N LEU A 790 6.73 18.38 5.77
CA LEU A 790 7.30 19.72 5.65
C LEU A 790 8.81 19.68 5.51
N GLY A 791 9.50 18.73 6.15
CA GLY A 791 10.91 18.48 5.97
C GLY A 791 11.24 18.15 4.53
N VAL A 792 10.55 17.17 3.94
CA VAL A 792 10.71 16.79 2.53
C VAL A 792 10.44 17.98 1.60
N VAL A 793 9.32 18.67 1.78
CA VAL A 793 8.91 19.79 0.93
C VAL A 793 9.84 21.00 1.03
N ASN A 794 10.46 21.22 2.20
CA ASN A 794 11.44 22.29 2.40
C ASN A 794 12.88 21.88 2.06
N SER A 795 13.10 20.63 1.63
CA SER A 795 14.43 20.13 1.31
C SER A 795 14.98 20.70 0.00
N LEU A 796 16.32 20.77 -0.08
CA LEU A 796 17.02 21.16 -1.29
C LEU A 796 16.60 20.33 -2.53
N PRO A 797 16.63 18.99 -2.51
CA PRO A 797 16.29 18.19 -3.69
C PRO A 797 14.82 18.31 -4.11
N PHE A 798 13.90 18.67 -3.20
CA PHE A 798 12.48 18.83 -3.54
C PHE A 798 12.16 20.19 -4.16
N GLN A 799 12.85 21.27 -3.76
CA GLN A 799 12.58 22.62 -4.29
C GLN A 799 13.49 23.03 -5.45
N ASN A 800 14.51 22.24 -5.74
CA ASN A 800 15.55 22.57 -6.70
C ASN A 800 15.87 21.35 -7.57
N ARG A 801 16.67 21.59 -8.61
CA ARG A 801 17.18 20.58 -9.52
C ARG A 801 18.62 20.95 -9.89
N ARG A 802 19.48 19.94 -10.04
CA ARG A 802 20.84 20.12 -10.57
C ARG A 802 20.78 20.77 -11.95
N ALA A 803 21.56 21.81 -12.14
CA ALA A 803 21.68 22.51 -13.42
C ALA A 803 22.43 21.61 -14.42
N ARG A 804 22.08 21.70 -15.70
CA ARG A 804 22.86 21.05 -16.75
C ARG A 804 24.16 21.83 -16.94
N GLU A 805 25.31 21.17 -16.87
CA GLU A 805 26.58 21.78 -17.26
C GLU A 805 26.45 22.25 -18.72
N VAL A 806 26.45 23.57 -18.92
CA VAL A 806 26.66 24.14 -20.24
C VAL A 806 28.15 24.09 -20.46
N SER A 807 28.65 23.06 -21.15
CA SER A 807 30.03 23.07 -21.65
C SER A 807 30.15 24.25 -22.62
N LEU A 808 30.60 25.39 -22.12
CA LEU A 808 31.10 26.47 -22.95
C LEU A 808 32.38 25.97 -23.62
N VAL A 809 32.25 25.35 -24.78
CA VAL A 809 33.38 25.19 -25.68
C VAL A 809 33.76 26.60 -26.11
N ALA A 810 34.83 27.12 -25.52
CA ALA A 810 35.44 28.38 -25.95
C ALA A 810 35.90 28.22 -27.41
N GLY A 811 35.17 28.84 -28.34
CA GLY A 811 35.61 29.10 -29.72
C GLY A 811 35.57 27.91 -30.68
N GLY A 812 34.44 27.74 -31.38
CA GLY A 812 34.34 26.89 -32.58
C GLY A 812 32.88 26.60 -32.97
N PRO A 813 32.53 26.50 -34.26
CA PRO A 813 31.14 26.33 -34.68
C PRO A 813 30.59 24.98 -34.22
N VAL A 814 29.31 25.01 -33.83
CA VAL A 814 28.59 23.90 -33.22
C VAL A 814 28.45 22.71 -34.18
N THR A 815 29.10 21.60 -33.86
CA THR A 815 28.69 20.26 -34.29
C THR A 815 28.43 19.41 -33.07
N ALA A 816 27.17 18.97 -32.94
CA ALA A 816 26.74 18.07 -31.88
C ALA A 816 27.38 16.69 -32.06
N ILE A 817 28.21 16.27 -31.10
CA ILE A 817 28.68 14.88 -31.00
C ILE A 817 27.86 14.19 -29.92
N MET A 818 26.96 13.30 -30.32
CA MET A 818 26.39 12.28 -29.46
C MET A 818 27.52 11.34 -29.03
N LYS A 819 27.79 11.26 -27.72
CA LYS A 819 28.57 10.15 -27.16
C LYS A 819 27.60 9.13 -26.59
N GLU A 820 27.53 8.00 -27.28
CA GLU A 820 26.98 6.73 -26.78
C GLU A 820 27.76 6.28 -25.54
N ASN A 821 27.05 5.97 -24.47
CA ASN A 821 27.60 5.19 -23.35
C ASN A 821 27.24 3.72 -23.57
N SER A 822 28.16 2.98 -24.15
CA SER A 822 28.30 1.54 -23.98
C SER A 822 29.44 1.32 -22.99
N LYS A 823 29.10 0.92 -21.76
CA LYS A 823 29.82 -0.07 -20.94
C LYS A 823 29.00 -0.41 -19.71
#